data_AF-A0A9Q0MFC6-F1
#
_entry.id   AF-A0A9Q0MFC6-F1
#
_cell.length_a   1.000
_cell.length_b   1.000
_cell.length_c   1.000
_cell.angle_alpha   90.00
_cell.angle_beta   90.00
_cell.angle_gamma   90.00
#
_symmetry.space_group_name_H-M   'P 1'
#
loop_
_entity.id
_entity.type
_entity.pdbx_description
1 polymer ?
#
loop_
_entity_poly.entity_id
_entity_poly.type
_entity_poly.pdbx_seq_one_letter_code
_entity_poly.pdbx_strand_id
1 'polypeptide(L)'
;MNENDQPIVNNSNELMVEDDDEGKTLENGIDKQMTDRGESEPSSSSNNETKDVDSTQRLVMERIEKLNLENHDLRSENNENRSKIVQLEKLCSDLKLKLNRSSVSVERTKRELQSMVIKYATSEKDVINCKKQFSESDRKCKELLKERDTLQVKLKDMQNEKKQLISNLERKVVETATLTNDNELLKNRLAQAEIKIEQSQLTAADLSLKYNDARERLTQIEHGLSQASQHIDYDDDNKKENIKFKLCDDEVDDNGERKPTPEPISDDQQGTNWTAQYLHCIEHNRRLLHELEETNSELASFKEQTEQLDQKLTQAHEQMKDYSRKTELIEMLKNELINKQTAIDTLKEKFDQINDINRDLLNDAESSKHKEGELLEYTERLTAKLVSLQSEHNILCEKLKSTEEQCQQLREQYVVIDSTNSTIKTEYEDYKVVKETEIEQLRNELQSKETIINELKCKIDELENDIKIVKRKHISSLKELNKEIQLLKRVQANNVEQQTQQTIAKQNPQQPNTETNSTLSSRTSSFTSLCDLNQNGESKSEYINNNDRPSPPPPPPPQISQINNSSESSNSSSTSELITSLNDIDKNMLIERILRLQRNLIKRNEKIDFLEEHNEQLTEEVKKKSRLLQYYILKEDSGALATESMDKNKAYLSRRGGGIMSSLYSSSSTDESMTLERSLEISGKLHAVLEDTLLKNMTLKENLNTLAAEVDRLSKVKK
;
A
#
# COMPACT_ATOMS: atom_id res chain seq x y z
N MET A 1 -34.62 -52.08 -1.85
CA MET A 1 -35.65 -51.80 -2.88
C MET A 1 -34.91 -51.60 -4.19
N ASN A 2 -35.44 -52.15 -5.28
CA ASN A 2 -34.83 -52.13 -6.62
C ASN A 2 -35.11 -50.80 -7.35
N GLU A 3 -34.65 -50.74 -8.61
CA GLU A 3 -34.71 -49.67 -9.64
C GLU A 3 -33.34 -48.95 -9.74
N ASN A 4 -32.44 -49.29 -10.68
CA ASN A 4 -32.57 -49.74 -12.07
C ASN A 4 -33.27 -48.69 -12.96
N ASP A 5 -32.50 -47.90 -13.72
CA ASP A 5 -32.60 -47.89 -15.19
C ASP A 5 -31.47 -47.08 -15.88
N GLN A 6 -31.35 -47.27 -17.19
CA GLN A 6 -30.18 -46.96 -18.02
C GLN A 6 -30.08 -45.48 -18.49
N PRO A 7 -28.88 -45.00 -18.87
CA PRO A 7 -28.73 -43.76 -19.63
C PRO A 7 -29.05 -43.97 -21.13
N ILE A 8 -29.73 -43.00 -21.71
CA ILE A 8 -30.14 -42.98 -23.12
C ILE A 8 -28.94 -42.64 -24.04
N VAL A 9 -28.79 -43.41 -25.11
CA VAL A 9 -27.87 -43.13 -26.23
C VAL A 9 -28.30 -41.87 -26.97
N ASN A 10 -27.36 -40.96 -27.25
CA ASN A 10 -27.52 -40.04 -28.37
C ASN A 10 -26.18 -39.76 -29.05
N ASN A 11 -26.14 -40.02 -30.37
CA ASN A 11 -24.99 -39.80 -31.23
C ASN A 11 -24.63 -38.31 -31.34
N SER A 12 -23.33 -38.04 -31.46
CA SER A 12 -22.80 -37.00 -32.35
C SER A 12 -21.42 -37.42 -32.83
N ASN A 13 -21.26 -37.48 -34.15
CA ASN A 13 -20.02 -37.90 -34.81
C ASN A 13 -18.92 -36.86 -34.60
N GLU A 14 -17.67 -37.30 -34.44
CA GLU A 14 -16.54 -36.62 -35.07
C GLU A 14 -15.43 -37.61 -35.41
N LEU A 15 -14.77 -37.40 -36.56
CA LEU A 15 -13.86 -38.36 -37.17
C LEU A 15 -12.55 -38.47 -36.38
N MET A 16 -12.07 -39.69 -36.18
CA MET A 16 -10.62 -39.97 -36.15
C MET A 16 -10.27 -40.92 -37.29
N VAL A 17 -9.17 -40.60 -37.97
CA VAL A 17 -8.54 -41.43 -39.01
C VAL A 17 -7.47 -42.25 -38.31
N GLU A 18 -7.60 -43.57 -38.35
CA GLU A 18 -6.52 -44.50 -38.02
C GLU A 18 -5.85 -44.90 -39.35
N ASP A 19 -4.60 -44.47 -39.55
CA ASP A 19 -3.71 -44.98 -40.60
C ASP A 19 -3.03 -46.24 -40.03
N ASP A 20 -3.26 -47.42 -40.62
CA ASP A 20 -2.56 -48.67 -40.28
C ASP A 20 -1.08 -48.60 -40.69
N ASP A 21 -0.15 -48.99 -39.80
CA ASP A 21 1.29 -49.10 -40.10
C ASP A 21 1.91 -50.37 -39.47
N GLU A 22 1.78 -51.50 -40.14
CA GLU A 22 2.60 -52.71 -39.88
C GLU A 22 3.26 -53.23 -41.18
N GLY A 23 4.35 -52.56 -41.56
CA GLY A 23 5.21 -52.95 -42.69
C GLY A 23 6.65 -53.30 -42.27
N LYS A 24 6.85 -54.31 -41.40
CA LYS A 24 8.22 -54.76 -41.03
C LYS A 24 8.82 -55.72 -42.06
N THR A 25 9.80 -55.21 -42.80
CA THR A 25 10.74 -56.01 -43.58
C THR A 25 11.69 -56.81 -42.67
N LEU A 26 11.88 -58.10 -42.99
CA LEU A 26 13.07 -58.84 -42.60
C LEU A 26 13.59 -59.60 -43.83
N GLU A 27 14.88 -59.38 -44.10
CA GLU A 27 15.61 -59.86 -45.27
C GLU A 27 16.57 -60.99 -44.88
N ASN A 28 17.10 -61.69 -45.89
CA ASN A 28 18.27 -62.59 -45.85
C ASN A 28 18.07 -64.06 -45.41
N GLY A 29 17.84 -64.91 -46.41
CA GLY A 29 18.95 -65.69 -46.99
C GLY A 29 19.32 -67.04 -46.36
N ILE A 30 19.36 -68.09 -47.20
CA ILE A 30 20.21 -69.30 -47.07
C ILE A 30 20.42 -69.90 -48.48
N ASP A 31 21.68 -70.10 -48.85
CA ASP A 31 22.09 -70.95 -49.98
C ASP A 31 21.90 -72.44 -49.67
N LYS A 32 21.47 -73.25 -50.65
CA LYS A 32 22.26 -74.41 -51.18
C LYS A 32 21.50 -75.32 -52.14
N GLN A 33 22.21 -75.65 -53.23
CA GLN A 33 22.33 -76.97 -53.87
C GLN A 33 21.15 -77.96 -53.84
N MET A 34 20.62 -78.28 -55.02
CA MET A 34 20.62 -79.68 -55.48
C MET A 34 20.87 -79.77 -56.99
N THR A 35 21.94 -80.49 -57.33
CA THR A 35 22.13 -81.17 -58.62
C THR A 35 21.79 -82.64 -58.37
N ASP A 36 20.95 -83.27 -59.21
CA ASP A 36 21.31 -84.54 -59.86
C ASP A 36 20.38 -84.92 -61.03
N ARG A 37 20.88 -85.88 -61.81
CA ARG A 37 20.50 -86.46 -63.11
C ARG A 37 19.06 -86.91 -63.37
N GLY A 38 18.79 -87.04 -64.67
CA GLY A 38 17.74 -87.88 -65.25
C GLY A 38 17.93 -88.14 -66.75
N GLU A 39 19.10 -88.65 -67.19
CA GLU A 39 19.27 -89.17 -68.57
C GLU A 39 18.63 -90.55 -68.71
N SER A 40 17.81 -90.76 -69.76
CA SER A 40 17.45 -92.10 -70.24
C SER A 40 16.93 -92.09 -71.69
N GLU A 41 17.82 -92.39 -72.63
CA GLU A 41 17.54 -92.95 -73.96
C GLU A 41 17.79 -94.49 -73.93
N PRO A 42 17.54 -95.29 -74.98
CA PRO A 42 16.61 -95.15 -76.13
C PRO A 42 15.84 -96.47 -76.46
N SER A 43 14.86 -96.44 -77.39
CA SER A 43 14.64 -97.56 -78.34
C SER A 43 13.68 -97.23 -79.51
N SER A 44 14.24 -97.17 -80.73
CA SER A 44 13.68 -97.43 -82.07
C SER A 44 12.18 -97.80 -82.26
N SER A 45 11.52 -97.20 -83.27
CA SER A 45 11.24 -97.88 -84.57
C SER A 45 10.42 -97.05 -85.58
N SER A 46 10.68 -97.33 -86.87
CA SER A 46 9.86 -97.07 -88.08
C SER A 46 9.94 -95.70 -88.76
N ASN A 47 10.31 -95.74 -90.05
CA ASN A 47 10.45 -94.60 -90.96
C ASN A 47 9.11 -94.13 -91.56
N ASN A 48 9.08 -92.85 -91.98
CA ASN A 48 8.20 -92.21 -93.00
C ASN A 48 7.27 -91.06 -92.54
N GLU A 49 7.80 -90.00 -91.91
CA GLU A 49 7.00 -88.75 -91.70
C GLU A 49 7.81 -87.43 -91.64
N THR A 50 9.08 -87.46 -92.06
CA THR A 50 10.08 -86.39 -91.81
C THR A 50 10.00 -85.16 -92.74
N LYS A 51 8.81 -84.74 -93.19
CA LYS A 51 8.64 -83.50 -93.99
C LYS A 51 7.51 -82.57 -93.55
N ASP A 52 6.39 -83.08 -93.04
CA ASP A 52 5.32 -82.22 -92.48
C ASP A 52 5.58 -81.82 -91.01
N VAL A 53 6.27 -82.66 -90.25
CA VAL A 53 6.67 -82.35 -88.87
C VAL A 53 7.68 -81.19 -88.82
N ASP A 54 8.59 -81.09 -89.80
CA ASP A 54 9.63 -80.04 -89.86
C ASP A 54 9.05 -78.66 -90.25
N SER A 55 7.98 -78.62 -91.07
CA SER A 55 7.29 -77.37 -91.42
C SER A 55 6.44 -76.84 -90.25
N THR A 56 5.75 -77.73 -89.56
CA THR A 56 4.95 -77.39 -88.37
C THR A 56 5.81 -77.02 -87.17
N GLN A 57 6.93 -77.71 -86.93
CA GLN A 57 7.92 -77.31 -85.91
C GLN A 57 8.51 -75.92 -86.17
N ARG A 58 8.80 -75.54 -87.43
CA ARG A 58 9.25 -74.19 -87.77
C ARG A 58 8.21 -73.11 -87.48
N LEU A 59 6.94 -73.33 -87.85
CA LEU A 59 5.86 -72.38 -87.57
C LEU A 59 5.61 -72.22 -86.06
N VAL A 60 5.73 -73.31 -85.29
CA VAL A 60 5.65 -73.28 -83.82
C VAL A 60 6.84 -72.52 -83.21
N MET A 61 8.07 -72.75 -83.69
CA MET A 61 9.26 -72.00 -83.27
C MET A 61 9.12 -70.49 -83.56
N GLU A 62 8.69 -70.10 -84.76
CA GLU A 62 8.50 -68.69 -85.11
C GLU A 62 7.40 -68.02 -84.26
N ARG A 63 6.34 -68.77 -83.91
CA ARG A 63 5.28 -68.29 -83.01
C ARG A 63 5.78 -68.14 -81.57
N ILE A 64 6.62 -69.06 -81.08
CA ILE A 64 7.26 -68.98 -79.76
C ILE A 64 8.23 -67.80 -79.71
N GLU A 65 9.02 -67.57 -80.76
CA GLU A 65 9.96 -66.45 -80.84
C GLU A 65 9.23 -65.09 -80.81
N LYS A 66 8.13 -64.95 -81.58
CA LYS A 66 7.26 -63.78 -81.53
C LYS A 66 6.62 -63.56 -80.17
N LEU A 67 6.13 -64.62 -79.52
CA LEU A 67 5.58 -64.54 -78.15
C LEU A 67 6.64 -64.20 -77.10
N ASN A 68 7.90 -64.61 -77.31
CA ASN A 68 9.02 -64.26 -76.42
C ASN A 68 9.43 -62.79 -76.56
N LEU A 69 9.44 -62.26 -77.79
CA LEU A 69 9.61 -60.82 -78.05
C LEU A 69 8.48 -59.99 -77.41
N GLU A 70 7.22 -60.36 -77.66
CA GLU A 70 6.06 -59.70 -77.06
C GLU A 70 6.09 -59.74 -75.51
N ASN A 71 6.50 -60.86 -74.92
CA ASN A 71 6.73 -60.96 -73.47
C ASN A 71 7.93 -60.13 -72.98
N HIS A 72 8.96 -59.92 -73.80
CA HIS A 72 10.11 -59.08 -73.45
C HIS A 72 9.71 -57.60 -73.43
N ASP A 73 8.99 -57.14 -74.45
CA ASP A 73 8.49 -55.78 -74.57
C ASP A 73 7.49 -55.45 -73.44
N LEU A 74 6.52 -56.33 -73.18
CA LEU A 74 5.58 -56.20 -72.05
C LEU A 74 6.28 -56.20 -70.69
N ARG A 75 7.40 -56.92 -70.53
CA ARG A 75 8.23 -56.87 -69.31
C ARG A 75 8.96 -55.54 -69.18
N SER A 76 9.49 -55.01 -70.28
CA SER A 76 10.15 -53.69 -70.30
C SER A 76 9.16 -52.58 -69.92
N GLU A 77 7.98 -52.57 -70.54
CA GLU A 77 6.91 -51.60 -70.26
C GLU A 77 6.41 -51.69 -68.80
N ASN A 78 6.22 -52.91 -68.27
CA ASN A 78 5.88 -53.09 -66.86
C ASN A 78 6.97 -52.58 -65.91
N ASN A 79 8.25 -52.70 -66.28
CA ASN A 79 9.36 -52.22 -65.46
C ASN A 79 9.44 -50.68 -65.48
N GLU A 80 9.19 -50.06 -66.64
CA GLU A 80 9.10 -48.60 -66.77
C GLU A 80 7.91 -48.04 -65.98
N ASN A 81 6.73 -48.69 -66.07
CA ASN A 81 5.55 -48.30 -65.31
C ASN A 81 5.74 -48.48 -63.80
N ARG A 82 6.42 -49.54 -63.34
CA ARG A 82 6.85 -49.68 -61.94
C ARG A 82 7.77 -48.55 -61.50
N SER A 83 8.74 -48.16 -62.32
CA SER A 83 9.63 -47.02 -62.02
C SER A 83 8.86 -45.71 -61.89
N LYS A 84 7.87 -45.46 -62.78
CA LYS A 84 6.98 -44.28 -62.70
C LYS A 84 6.12 -44.29 -61.43
N ILE A 85 5.57 -45.45 -61.04
CA ILE A 85 4.79 -45.61 -59.80
C ILE A 85 5.65 -45.26 -58.58
N VAL A 86 6.85 -45.83 -58.45
CA VAL A 86 7.77 -45.55 -57.34
C VAL A 86 8.18 -44.07 -57.28
N GLN A 87 8.34 -43.41 -58.43
CA GLN A 87 8.60 -41.96 -58.48
C GLN A 87 7.39 -41.13 -58.02
N LEU A 88 6.17 -41.52 -58.39
CA LEU A 88 4.94 -40.86 -57.95
C LEU A 88 4.68 -41.08 -56.45
N GLU A 89 4.88 -42.29 -55.93
CA GLU A 89 4.79 -42.60 -54.50
C GLU A 89 5.77 -41.75 -53.68
N LYS A 90 7.02 -41.62 -54.15
CA LYS A 90 8.02 -40.77 -53.52
C LYS A 90 7.62 -39.29 -53.55
N LEU A 91 7.10 -38.80 -54.68
CA LEU A 91 6.58 -37.43 -54.80
C LEU A 91 5.40 -37.18 -53.84
N CYS A 92 4.45 -38.12 -53.75
CA CYS A 92 3.32 -38.05 -52.83
C CYS A 92 3.76 -38.05 -51.37
N SER A 93 4.76 -38.86 -50.99
CA SER A 93 5.36 -38.85 -49.66
C SER A 93 6.02 -37.50 -49.34
N ASP A 94 6.85 -36.96 -50.25
CA ASP A 94 7.48 -35.65 -50.09
C ASP A 94 6.45 -34.52 -49.96
N LEU A 95 5.33 -34.61 -50.68
CA LEU A 95 4.21 -33.66 -50.57
C LEU A 95 3.45 -33.82 -49.24
N LYS A 96 3.18 -35.06 -48.76
CA LYS A 96 2.55 -35.32 -47.44
C LYS A 96 3.44 -34.76 -46.31
N LEU A 97 4.76 -34.95 -46.40
CA LEU A 97 5.73 -34.38 -45.45
C LEU A 97 5.79 -32.85 -45.48
N LYS A 98 5.82 -32.23 -46.67
CA LYS A 98 5.78 -30.76 -46.82
C LYS A 98 4.48 -30.17 -46.30
N LEU A 99 3.34 -30.82 -46.57
CA LEU A 99 2.02 -30.41 -46.08
C LEU A 99 1.96 -30.48 -44.54
N ASN A 100 2.41 -31.58 -43.94
CA ASN A 100 2.48 -31.72 -42.48
C ASN A 100 3.39 -30.67 -41.84
N ARG A 101 4.58 -30.42 -42.41
CA ARG A 101 5.51 -29.40 -41.91
C ARG A 101 4.93 -27.98 -42.01
N SER A 102 4.20 -27.68 -43.08
CA SER A 102 3.47 -26.41 -43.24
C SER A 102 2.34 -26.29 -42.22
N SER A 103 1.52 -27.34 -42.07
CA SER A 103 0.41 -27.41 -41.10
C SER A 103 0.88 -27.15 -39.67
N VAL A 104 1.94 -27.83 -39.22
CA VAL A 104 2.56 -27.61 -37.89
C VAL A 104 3.07 -26.18 -37.72
N SER A 105 3.58 -25.54 -38.78
CA SER A 105 4.00 -24.14 -38.75
C SER A 105 2.82 -23.18 -38.59
N VAL A 106 1.70 -23.42 -39.28
CA VAL A 106 0.46 -22.62 -39.15
C VAL A 106 -0.18 -22.80 -37.78
N GLU A 107 -0.21 -24.03 -37.28
CA GLU A 107 -0.63 -24.37 -35.91
C GLU A 107 0.20 -23.61 -34.86
N ARG A 108 1.51 -23.50 -35.08
CA ARG A 108 2.41 -22.75 -34.20
C ARG A 108 2.15 -21.25 -34.23
N THR A 109 2.06 -20.63 -35.40
CA THR A 109 1.80 -19.18 -35.50
C THR A 109 0.42 -18.81 -34.97
N LYS A 110 -0.59 -19.68 -35.13
CA LYS A 110 -1.92 -19.54 -34.52
C LYS A 110 -1.85 -19.54 -32.98
N ARG A 111 -1.08 -20.45 -32.38
CA ARG A 111 -0.84 -20.49 -30.92
C ARG A 111 -0.04 -19.28 -30.42
N GLU A 112 0.95 -18.82 -31.18
CA GLU A 112 1.71 -17.60 -30.87
C GLU A 112 0.83 -16.35 -30.92
N LEU A 113 -0.06 -16.22 -31.93
CA LEU A 113 -1.06 -15.15 -32.02
C LEU A 113 -2.04 -15.18 -30.84
N GLN A 114 -2.59 -16.35 -30.50
CA GLN A 114 -3.47 -16.50 -29.33
C GLN A 114 -2.75 -16.12 -28.02
N SER A 115 -1.49 -16.51 -27.85
CA SER A 115 -0.67 -16.12 -26.70
C SER A 115 -0.45 -14.59 -26.65
N MET A 116 -0.20 -13.96 -27.81
CA MET A 116 -0.04 -12.51 -27.91
C MET A 116 -1.33 -11.75 -27.56
N VAL A 117 -2.49 -12.22 -28.04
CA VAL A 117 -3.80 -11.63 -27.69
C VAL A 117 -4.08 -11.74 -26.19
N ILE A 118 -3.78 -12.90 -25.57
CA ILE A 118 -3.93 -13.08 -24.12
C ILE A 118 -3.00 -12.13 -23.36
N LYS A 119 -1.72 -12.04 -23.74
CA LYS A 119 -0.73 -11.13 -23.13
C LYS A 119 -1.15 -9.67 -23.24
N TYR A 120 -1.67 -9.26 -24.40
CA TYR A 120 -2.19 -7.91 -24.61
C TYR A 120 -3.38 -7.65 -23.68
N ALA A 121 -4.39 -8.52 -23.67
CA ALA A 121 -5.57 -8.39 -22.81
C ALA A 121 -5.23 -8.39 -21.31
N THR A 122 -4.23 -9.17 -20.86
CA THR A 122 -3.74 -9.08 -19.48
C THR A 122 -3.04 -7.75 -19.21
N SER A 123 -2.17 -7.29 -20.12
CA SER A 123 -1.48 -6.00 -19.94
C SER A 123 -2.46 -4.81 -19.92
N GLU A 124 -3.50 -4.84 -20.74
CA GLU A 124 -4.54 -3.81 -20.77
C GLU A 124 -5.40 -3.83 -19.50
N LYS A 125 -5.78 -5.03 -19.01
CA LYS A 125 -6.43 -5.21 -17.72
C LYS A 125 -5.58 -4.64 -16.57
N ASP A 126 -4.27 -4.90 -16.59
CA ASP A 126 -3.35 -4.42 -15.55
C ASP A 126 -3.17 -2.89 -15.63
N VAL A 127 -3.11 -2.30 -16.83
CA VAL A 127 -3.15 -0.83 -17.02
C VAL A 127 -4.46 -0.23 -16.49
N ILE A 128 -5.61 -0.88 -16.71
CA ILE A 128 -6.90 -0.43 -16.16
C ILE A 128 -6.91 -0.52 -14.63
N ASN A 129 -6.38 -1.61 -14.05
CA ASN A 129 -6.25 -1.77 -12.60
C ASN A 129 -5.34 -0.70 -11.99
N CYS A 130 -4.18 -0.43 -12.58
CA CYS A 130 -3.26 0.62 -12.16
C CYS A 130 -3.93 2.01 -12.24
N LYS A 131 -4.64 2.33 -13.32
CA LYS A 131 -5.41 3.59 -13.45
C LYS A 131 -6.51 3.70 -12.38
N LYS A 132 -7.19 2.61 -12.04
CA LYS A 132 -8.20 2.59 -10.98
C LYS A 132 -7.57 2.83 -9.60
N GLN A 133 -6.50 2.12 -9.24
CA GLN A 133 -5.77 2.31 -7.99
C GLN A 133 -5.17 3.72 -7.87
N PHE A 134 -4.66 4.28 -8.98
CA PHE A 134 -4.21 5.66 -9.04
C PHE A 134 -5.36 6.65 -8.75
N SER A 135 -6.52 6.49 -9.40
CA SER A 135 -7.70 7.34 -9.18
C SER A 135 -8.24 7.26 -7.74
N GLU A 136 -8.26 6.06 -7.15
CA GLU A 136 -8.63 5.87 -5.74
C GLU A 136 -7.62 6.52 -4.78
N SER A 137 -6.33 6.46 -5.10
CA SER A 137 -5.26 7.07 -4.29
C SER A 137 -5.25 8.61 -4.42
N ASP A 138 -5.41 9.15 -5.63
CA ASP A 138 -5.57 10.58 -5.89
C ASP A 138 -6.80 11.15 -5.18
N ARG A 139 -7.92 10.41 -5.17
CA ARG A 139 -9.11 10.77 -4.39
C ARG A 139 -8.81 10.84 -2.89
N LYS A 140 -8.14 9.83 -2.32
CA LYS A 140 -7.72 9.83 -0.91
C LYS A 140 -6.78 10.99 -0.60
N CYS A 141 -5.80 11.28 -1.46
CA CYS A 141 -4.91 12.44 -1.32
C CYS A 141 -5.69 13.76 -1.31
N LYS A 142 -6.71 13.91 -2.17
CA LYS A 142 -7.59 15.11 -2.19
C LYS A 142 -8.50 15.21 -0.97
N GLU A 143 -8.90 14.09 -0.38
CA GLU A 143 -9.68 14.06 0.86
C GLU A 143 -8.78 14.43 2.06
N LEU A 144 -7.57 13.85 2.18
CA LEU A 144 -6.57 14.20 3.20
C LEU A 144 -6.08 15.66 3.10
N LEU A 145 -5.95 16.22 1.89
CA LEU A 145 -5.62 17.64 1.71
C LEU A 145 -6.72 18.57 2.24
N LYS A 146 -8.00 18.23 2.04
CA LYS A 146 -9.12 18.97 2.64
C LYS A 146 -9.11 18.86 4.16
N GLU A 147 -8.85 17.67 4.69
CA GLU A 147 -8.75 17.45 6.13
C GLU A 147 -7.62 18.29 6.74
N ARG A 148 -6.42 18.26 6.15
CA ARG A 148 -5.29 19.14 6.49
C ARG A 148 -5.71 20.62 6.52
N ASP A 149 -6.44 21.09 5.51
CA ASP A 149 -6.88 22.49 5.46
C ASP A 149 -7.86 22.81 6.59
N THR A 150 -8.79 21.91 6.93
CA THR A 150 -9.69 22.11 8.09
C THR A 150 -8.93 22.08 9.42
N LEU A 151 -7.94 21.21 9.58
CA LEU A 151 -7.07 21.18 10.76
C LEU A 151 -6.20 22.44 10.85
N GLN A 152 -5.72 22.98 9.73
CA GLN A 152 -4.96 24.22 9.68
C GLN A 152 -5.81 25.45 10.04
N VAL A 153 -7.10 25.46 9.69
CA VAL A 153 -8.05 26.48 10.17
C VAL A 153 -8.24 26.35 11.68
N LYS A 154 -8.59 25.15 12.19
CA LYS A 154 -8.71 24.90 13.64
C LYS A 154 -7.45 25.30 14.42
N LEU A 155 -6.26 25.02 13.89
CA LEU A 155 -4.99 25.41 14.51
C LEU A 155 -4.85 26.94 14.61
N LYS A 156 -5.27 27.69 13.59
CA LYS A 156 -5.27 29.17 13.62
C LYS A 156 -6.29 29.69 14.63
N ASP A 157 -7.45 29.07 14.74
CA ASP A 157 -8.47 29.45 15.72
C ASP A 157 -7.98 29.22 17.16
N MET A 158 -7.41 28.04 17.45
CA MET A 158 -6.77 27.74 18.74
C MET A 158 -5.58 28.68 19.05
N GLN A 159 -4.81 29.09 18.03
CA GLN A 159 -3.74 30.09 18.19
C GLN A 159 -4.29 31.49 18.52
N ASN A 160 -5.46 31.84 17.99
CA ASN A 160 -6.13 33.11 18.32
C ASN A 160 -6.73 33.08 19.73
N GLU A 161 -7.37 31.97 20.13
CA GLU A 161 -7.83 31.76 21.51
C GLU A 161 -6.67 31.81 22.51
N LYS A 162 -5.55 31.15 22.22
CA LYS A 162 -4.33 31.22 23.04
C LYS A 162 -3.86 32.67 23.22
N LYS A 163 -3.85 33.49 22.16
CA LYS A 163 -3.49 34.92 22.25
C LYS A 163 -4.47 35.72 23.11
N GLN A 164 -5.78 35.45 22.99
CA GLN A 164 -6.80 36.09 23.83
C GLN A 164 -6.65 35.72 25.30
N LEU A 165 -6.39 34.43 25.61
CA LEU A 165 -6.14 33.96 26.97
C LEU A 165 -4.87 34.58 27.58
N ILE A 166 -3.78 34.69 26.81
CA ILE A 166 -2.57 35.39 27.24
C ILE A 166 -2.87 36.86 27.56
N SER A 167 -3.55 37.59 26.67
CA SER A 167 -3.90 39.00 26.92
C SER A 167 -4.84 39.19 28.12
N ASN A 168 -5.74 38.24 28.38
CA ASN A 168 -6.59 38.26 29.57
C ASN A 168 -5.81 37.94 30.85
N LEU A 169 -4.83 37.03 30.81
CA LEU A 169 -3.93 36.75 31.93
C LEU A 169 -3.03 37.96 32.23
N GLU A 170 -2.43 38.58 31.22
CA GLU A 170 -1.65 39.83 31.35
C GLU A 170 -2.49 40.93 32.03
N ARG A 171 -3.75 41.11 31.61
CA ARG A 171 -4.68 42.07 32.23
C ARG A 171 -4.95 41.73 33.70
N LYS A 172 -5.14 40.44 34.03
CA LYS A 172 -5.35 40.00 35.41
C LYS A 172 -4.11 40.14 36.28
N VAL A 173 -2.91 39.93 35.75
CA VAL A 173 -1.65 40.21 36.45
C VAL A 173 -1.56 41.70 36.80
N VAL A 174 -1.86 42.61 35.85
CA VAL A 174 -1.89 44.06 36.11
C VAL A 174 -2.96 44.43 37.16
N GLU A 175 -4.17 43.88 37.05
CA GLU A 175 -5.25 44.11 38.02
C GLU A 175 -4.85 43.64 39.44
N THR A 176 -4.25 42.46 39.57
CA THR A 176 -3.74 41.99 40.86
C THR A 176 -2.60 42.85 41.40
N ALA A 177 -1.70 43.35 40.54
CA ALA A 177 -0.63 44.27 40.94
C ALA A 177 -1.20 45.61 41.46
N THR A 178 -2.25 46.14 40.83
CA THR A 178 -2.94 47.34 41.34
C THR A 178 -3.61 47.08 42.69
N LEU A 179 -4.32 45.96 42.83
CA LEU A 179 -4.99 45.60 44.10
C LEU A 179 -4.00 45.32 45.24
N THR A 180 -2.81 44.78 44.96
CA THR A 180 -1.78 44.60 45.99
C THR A 180 -1.21 45.94 46.46
N ASN A 181 -0.95 46.87 45.54
CA ASN A 181 -0.48 48.22 45.87
C ASN A 181 -1.54 49.00 46.68
N ASP A 182 -2.82 48.90 46.30
CA ASP A 182 -3.92 49.52 47.06
C ASP A 182 -4.07 48.91 48.47
N ASN A 183 -3.87 47.60 48.62
CA ASN A 183 -3.83 46.95 49.93
C ASN A 183 -2.65 47.42 50.79
N GLU A 184 -1.47 47.65 50.22
CA GLU A 184 -0.33 48.23 50.94
C GLU A 184 -0.59 49.68 51.37
N LEU A 185 -1.20 50.50 50.50
CA LEU A 185 -1.64 51.86 50.84
C LEU A 185 -2.68 51.87 51.97
N LEU A 186 -3.62 50.92 51.98
CA LEU A 186 -4.60 50.76 53.05
C LEU A 186 -3.96 50.29 54.37
N LYS A 187 -3.04 49.33 54.32
CA LYS A 187 -2.26 48.90 55.51
C LYS A 187 -1.46 50.06 56.10
N ASN A 188 -0.77 50.84 55.27
CA ASN A 188 -0.02 52.01 55.71
C ASN A 188 -0.92 53.08 56.34
N ARG A 189 -2.13 53.31 55.79
CA ARG A 189 -3.14 54.21 56.40
C ARG A 189 -3.68 53.68 57.73
N LEU A 190 -3.89 52.37 57.84
CA LEU A 190 -4.35 51.73 59.07
C LEU A 190 -3.30 51.82 60.17
N ALA A 191 -2.03 51.49 59.89
CA ALA A 191 -0.92 51.68 60.82
C ALA A 191 -0.75 53.15 61.26
N GLN A 192 -0.92 54.11 60.35
CA GLN A 192 -0.93 55.54 60.70
C GLN A 192 -2.13 55.94 61.59
N ALA A 193 -3.28 55.26 61.46
CA ALA A 193 -4.43 55.48 62.31
C ALA A 193 -4.22 54.86 63.71
N GLU A 194 -3.64 53.66 63.79
CA GLU A 194 -3.26 53.00 65.05
C GLU A 194 -2.28 53.86 65.85
N ILE A 195 -1.20 54.37 65.22
CA ILE A 195 -0.24 55.28 65.88
C ILE A 195 -0.93 56.56 66.39
N LYS A 196 -1.89 57.12 65.65
CA LYS A 196 -2.67 58.30 66.10
C LYS A 196 -3.58 57.97 67.27
N ILE A 197 -4.20 56.78 67.27
CA ILE A 197 -5.02 56.31 68.38
C ILE A 197 -4.14 56.14 69.62
N GLU A 198 -3.00 55.47 69.50
CA GLU A 198 -2.03 55.29 70.60
C GLU A 198 -1.55 56.63 71.18
N GLN A 199 -1.18 57.59 70.32
CA GLN A 199 -0.83 58.96 70.75
C GLN A 199 -1.99 59.67 71.47
N SER A 200 -3.24 59.50 71.00
CA SER A 200 -4.42 60.07 71.67
C SER A 200 -4.72 59.39 73.03
N GLN A 201 -4.43 58.10 73.15
CA GLN A 201 -4.58 57.34 74.40
C GLN A 201 -3.50 57.75 75.41
N LEU A 202 -2.23 57.87 75.00
CA LEU A 202 -1.13 58.35 75.84
C LEU A 202 -1.38 59.77 76.35
N THR A 203 -1.81 60.69 75.48
CA THR A 203 -2.14 62.07 75.90
C THR A 203 -3.37 62.14 76.81
N ALA A 204 -4.37 61.26 76.62
CA ALA A 204 -5.49 61.13 77.56
C ALA A 204 -5.05 60.56 78.92
N ALA A 205 -4.13 59.59 78.96
CA ALA A 205 -3.56 59.05 80.19
C ALA A 205 -2.75 60.10 80.95
N ASP A 206 -1.90 60.88 80.26
CA ASP A 206 -1.16 62.01 80.85
C ASP A 206 -2.09 63.08 81.45
N LEU A 207 -3.21 63.38 80.78
CA LEU A 207 -4.23 64.29 81.30
C LEU A 207 -4.96 63.70 82.52
N SER A 208 -5.23 62.39 82.51
CA SER A 208 -5.83 61.70 83.65
C SER A 208 -4.90 61.67 84.88
N LEU A 209 -3.60 61.47 84.69
CA LEU A 209 -2.60 61.58 85.75
C LEU A 209 -2.56 62.99 86.34
N LYS A 210 -2.48 64.03 85.49
CA LYS A 210 -2.50 65.43 85.93
C LYS A 210 -3.80 65.80 86.66
N TYR A 211 -4.93 65.22 86.26
CA TYR A 211 -6.22 65.40 86.94
C TYR A 211 -6.21 64.73 88.32
N ASN A 212 -5.66 63.52 88.45
CA ASN A 212 -5.53 62.82 89.72
C ASN A 212 -4.57 63.56 90.67
N ASP A 213 -3.40 64.00 90.21
CA ASP A 213 -2.48 64.84 90.98
C ASP A 213 -3.16 66.12 91.49
N ALA A 214 -3.93 66.79 90.62
CA ALA A 214 -4.67 67.99 90.99
C ALA A 214 -5.76 67.69 92.02
N ARG A 215 -6.44 66.55 91.90
CA ARG A 215 -7.46 66.07 92.85
C ARG A 215 -6.84 65.74 94.21
N GLU A 216 -5.69 65.06 94.25
CA GLU A 216 -4.97 64.78 95.50
C GLU A 216 -4.54 66.07 96.21
N ARG A 217 -4.02 67.06 95.46
CA ARG A 217 -3.73 68.39 96.02
C ARG A 217 -4.98 69.10 96.53
N LEU A 218 -6.11 68.94 95.85
CA LEU A 218 -7.39 69.48 96.31
C LEU A 218 -7.81 68.83 97.64
N THR A 219 -7.74 67.50 97.76
CA THR A 219 -8.03 66.81 99.03
C THR A 219 -7.04 67.17 100.15
N GLN A 220 -5.78 67.45 99.83
CA GLN A 220 -4.80 67.96 100.80
C GLN A 220 -5.13 69.38 101.27
N ILE A 221 -5.61 70.25 100.37
CA ILE A 221 -6.09 71.60 100.72
C ILE A 221 -7.39 71.53 101.52
N GLU A 222 -8.34 70.68 101.15
CA GLU A 222 -9.57 70.42 101.91
C GLU A 222 -9.26 69.89 103.31
N HIS A 223 -8.30 68.97 103.44
CA HIS A 223 -7.83 68.47 104.73
C HIS A 223 -7.14 69.58 105.56
N GLY A 224 -6.29 70.39 104.94
CA GLY A 224 -5.67 71.56 105.60
C GLY A 224 -6.68 72.62 106.02
N LEU A 225 -7.73 72.86 105.22
CA LEU A 225 -8.86 73.72 105.58
C LEU A 225 -9.71 73.12 106.70
N SER A 226 -9.89 71.80 106.73
CA SER A 226 -10.58 71.10 107.82
C SER A 226 -9.79 71.15 109.13
N GLN A 227 -8.45 71.01 109.08
CA GLN A 227 -7.57 71.24 110.24
C GLN A 227 -7.58 72.71 110.69
N ALA A 228 -7.59 73.66 109.75
CA ALA A 228 -7.70 75.08 110.07
C ALA A 228 -9.07 75.45 110.66
N SER A 229 -10.16 74.82 110.19
CA SER A 229 -11.49 74.93 110.78
C SER A 229 -11.50 74.38 112.20
N GLN A 230 -10.96 73.17 112.42
CA GLN A 230 -10.81 72.63 113.77
C GLN A 230 -9.98 73.52 114.68
N HIS A 231 -8.97 74.24 114.16
CA HIS A 231 -8.22 75.23 114.95
C HIS A 231 -9.03 76.51 115.27
N ILE A 232 -9.90 76.96 114.37
CA ILE A 232 -10.84 78.06 114.63
C ILE A 232 -11.88 77.63 115.67
N ASP A 233 -12.41 76.41 115.53
CA ASP A 233 -13.36 75.82 116.49
C ASP A 233 -12.71 75.65 117.88
N TYR A 234 -11.43 75.23 117.95
CA TYR A 234 -10.66 75.13 119.20
C TYR A 234 -10.44 76.46 119.94
N ASP A 235 -10.41 77.59 119.22
CA ASP A 235 -10.25 78.93 119.82
C ASP A 235 -11.59 79.55 120.27
N ASP A 236 -12.73 79.17 119.67
CA ASP A 236 -14.08 79.62 120.10
C ASP A 236 -14.75 78.69 121.15
N ASP A 237 -14.48 77.38 121.15
CA ASP A 237 -15.14 76.41 122.04
C ASP A 237 -14.74 76.53 123.54
N ASN A 238 -13.70 77.31 123.85
CA ASN A 238 -13.36 77.65 125.24
C ASN A 238 -14.40 78.59 125.91
N LYS A 239 -15.49 78.92 125.21
CA LYS A 239 -16.68 79.61 125.76
C LYS A 239 -18.04 79.08 125.27
N LYS A 240 -18.24 77.75 125.14
CA LYS A 240 -19.52 77.07 125.53
C LYS A 240 -19.50 75.55 125.34
N GLU A 241 -19.49 74.85 126.47
CA GLU A 241 -19.92 73.47 126.63
C GLU A 241 -21.39 73.26 126.21
N ASN A 242 -21.67 72.39 125.20
CA ASN A 242 -22.64 71.27 125.30
C ASN A 242 -22.94 70.46 124.01
N ILE A 243 -22.93 69.11 124.14
CA ILE A 243 -23.88 68.11 123.54
C ILE A 243 -23.85 67.93 122.00
N LYS A 244 -23.35 66.83 121.40
CA LYS A 244 -23.93 65.45 121.30
C LYS A 244 -22.91 64.53 120.56
N PHE A 245 -22.56 63.31 121.01
CA PHE A 245 -23.29 62.02 120.80
C PHE A 245 -23.27 61.53 119.33
N LYS A 246 -22.86 60.30 118.97
CA LYS A 246 -22.32 59.15 119.74
C LYS A 246 -21.53 58.24 118.79
N LEU A 247 -20.47 57.59 119.29
CA LEU A 247 -20.04 56.28 118.78
C LEU A 247 -20.96 55.19 119.35
N CYS A 248 -21.09 54.08 118.64
CA CYS A 248 -21.45 52.75 119.18
C CYS A 248 -20.83 51.68 118.28
N ASP A 249 -19.60 51.30 118.59
CA ASP A 249 -19.05 49.98 118.31
C ASP A 249 -18.74 49.31 119.66
N ASP A 250 -18.76 47.97 119.64
CA ASP A 250 -18.16 47.00 120.56
C ASP A 250 -18.66 46.89 122.03
N GLU A 251 -19.53 45.87 122.19
CA GLU A 251 -19.34 44.63 122.98
C GLU A 251 -18.86 44.62 124.47
N VAL A 252 -19.18 43.47 125.10
CA VAL A 252 -18.57 42.85 126.30
C VAL A 252 -19.06 43.29 127.71
N ASP A 253 -20.16 42.66 128.14
CA ASP A 253 -20.23 41.65 129.21
C ASP A 253 -19.93 41.96 130.72
N ASP A 254 -20.42 41.01 131.54
CA ASP A 254 -20.09 40.68 132.95
C ASP A 254 -20.90 41.29 134.16
N ASN A 255 -20.90 40.49 135.22
CA ASN A 255 -21.80 40.42 136.38
C ASN A 255 -21.47 41.41 137.54
N GLY A 256 -22.41 41.60 138.49
CA GLY A 256 -22.08 42.29 139.75
C GLY A 256 -23.20 42.44 140.79
N GLU A 257 -23.24 41.54 141.78
CA GLU A 257 -24.11 41.51 142.96
C GLU A 257 -24.11 42.72 143.94
N ARG A 258 -25.17 42.81 144.79
CA ARG A 258 -25.22 43.36 146.20
C ARG A 258 -25.12 44.92 146.33
N LYS A 259 -25.63 45.64 147.36
CA LYS A 259 -26.24 45.35 148.69
C LYS A 259 -27.10 46.57 149.23
N PRO A 260 -27.49 46.78 150.52
CA PRO A 260 -28.92 46.90 150.90
C PRO A 260 -29.33 48.13 151.80
N THR A 261 -30.43 48.00 152.57
CA THR A 261 -30.77 48.64 153.88
C THR A 261 -31.24 50.13 153.93
N PRO A 262 -31.94 50.60 155.00
CA PRO A 262 -33.04 49.95 155.76
C PRO A 262 -34.19 50.89 156.30
N GLU A 263 -35.37 50.31 156.62
CA GLU A 263 -36.22 50.58 157.83
C GLU A 263 -36.79 52.00 158.18
N PRO A 264 -37.72 52.15 159.18
CA PRO A 264 -38.85 51.28 159.62
C PRO A 264 -40.19 52.03 159.91
N ILE A 265 -41.23 51.31 160.39
CA ILE A 265 -42.19 51.61 161.50
C ILE A 265 -43.64 51.09 161.22
N SER A 266 -44.16 50.25 162.14
CA SER A 266 -45.54 50.04 162.68
C SER A 266 -46.82 50.59 162.00
N ASP A 267 -48.04 50.04 162.16
CA ASP A 267 -48.60 48.97 163.03
C ASP A 267 -49.92 48.36 162.45
N ASP A 268 -50.38 47.24 163.04
CA ASP A 268 -51.76 46.74 163.21
C ASP A 268 -52.74 46.34 162.05
N GLN A 269 -52.94 45.02 161.95
CA GLN A 269 -54.20 44.24 162.07
C GLN A 269 -55.38 44.28 161.04
N GLN A 270 -55.66 43.05 160.53
CA GLN A 270 -56.92 42.47 160.01
C GLN A 270 -57.44 42.84 158.60
N GLY A 271 -57.65 41.82 157.75
CA GLY A 271 -58.21 41.99 156.38
C GLY A 271 -58.13 40.75 155.44
N THR A 272 -58.47 39.55 155.90
CA THR A 272 -58.10 38.25 155.28
C THR A 272 -58.96 37.71 154.13
N ASN A 273 -59.66 38.55 153.34
CA ASN A 273 -60.53 38.05 152.23
C ASN A 273 -60.10 38.56 150.84
N TRP A 274 -59.92 39.88 150.67
CA TRP A 274 -59.53 40.46 149.37
C TRP A 274 -58.11 40.07 148.92
N THR A 275 -57.21 39.81 149.86
CA THR A 275 -55.84 39.37 149.59
C THR A 275 -55.78 38.02 148.89
N ALA A 276 -56.66 37.07 149.23
CA ALA A 276 -56.70 35.74 148.60
C ALA A 276 -57.16 35.81 147.13
N GLN A 277 -58.18 36.62 146.83
CA GLN A 277 -58.70 36.74 145.47
C GLN A 277 -57.77 37.55 144.57
N TYR A 278 -57.07 38.54 145.12
CA TYR A 278 -55.97 39.25 144.43
C TYR A 278 -54.82 38.30 144.10
N LEU A 279 -54.43 37.42 145.04
CA LEU A 279 -53.39 36.41 144.83
C LEU A 279 -53.75 35.39 143.74
N HIS A 280 -55.00 34.92 143.70
CA HIS A 280 -55.48 34.01 142.64
C HIS A 280 -55.45 34.68 141.25
N CYS A 281 -55.82 35.96 141.14
CA CYS A 281 -55.70 36.71 139.88
C CYS A 281 -54.23 36.91 139.45
N ILE A 282 -53.31 37.11 140.40
CA ILE A 282 -51.86 37.15 140.13
C ILE A 282 -51.37 35.79 139.62
N GLU A 283 -51.77 34.69 140.26
CA GLU A 283 -51.35 33.34 139.89
C GLU A 283 -51.89 32.91 138.52
N HIS A 284 -53.14 33.28 138.20
CA HIS A 284 -53.71 33.11 136.86
C HIS A 284 -52.99 33.93 135.79
N ASN A 285 -52.70 35.21 136.06
CA ASN A 285 -51.90 36.04 135.15
C ASN A 285 -50.47 35.51 134.98
N ARG A 286 -49.88 34.93 136.03
CA ARG A 286 -48.56 34.28 135.95
C ARG A 286 -48.58 33.03 135.07
N ARG A 287 -49.66 32.24 135.10
CA ARG A 287 -49.86 31.12 134.18
C ARG A 287 -50.03 31.58 132.73
N LEU A 288 -50.88 32.59 132.49
CA LEU A 288 -51.03 33.18 131.15
C LEU A 288 -49.73 33.76 130.61
N LEU A 289 -48.91 34.42 131.46
CA LEU A 289 -47.58 34.91 131.06
C LEU A 289 -46.64 33.76 130.66
N HIS A 290 -46.66 32.65 131.40
CA HIS A 290 -45.87 31.45 131.04
C HIS A 290 -46.35 30.82 129.72
N GLU A 291 -47.65 30.67 129.51
CA GLU A 291 -48.21 30.17 128.23
C GLU A 291 -47.88 31.10 127.05
N LEU A 292 -47.85 32.42 127.29
CA LEU A 292 -47.47 33.42 126.29
C LEU A 292 -45.94 33.38 126.01
N GLU A 293 -45.12 33.15 127.03
CA GLU A 293 -43.67 32.98 126.90
C GLU A 293 -43.31 31.68 126.17
N GLU A 294 -44.00 30.58 126.49
CA GLU A 294 -43.85 29.27 125.84
C GLU A 294 -44.27 29.33 124.36
N THR A 295 -45.46 29.87 124.04
CA THR A 295 -45.90 30.06 122.65
C THR A 295 -45.03 31.06 121.87
N ASN A 296 -44.46 32.08 122.53
CA ASN A 296 -43.52 33.00 121.89
C ASN A 296 -42.16 32.31 121.61
N SER A 297 -41.72 31.40 122.48
CA SER A 297 -40.54 30.55 122.26
C SER A 297 -40.77 29.56 121.11
N GLU A 298 -41.94 28.92 121.02
CA GLU A 298 -42.32 28.10 119.88
C GLU A 298 -42.30 28.91 118.57
N LEU A 299 -42.92 30.10 118.57
CA LEU A 299 -43.00 30.99 117.42
C LEU A 299 -41.60 31.49 117.00
N ALA A 300 -40.69 31.73 117.95
CA ALA A 300 -39.27 31.99 117.65
C ALA A 300 -38.59 30.79 116.98
N SER A 301 -38.81 29.57 117.48
CA SER A 301 -38.24 28.35 116.88
C SER A 301 -38.77 28.08 115.46
N PHE A 302 -40.04 28.36 115.19
CA PHE A 302 -40.62 28.26 113.84
C PHE A 302 -40.10 29.35 112.89
N LYS A 303 -39.84 30.56 113.38
CA LYS A 303 -39.16 31.61 112.61
C LYS A 303 -37.75 31.17 112.22
N GLU A 304 -36.97 30.67 113.17
CA GLU A 304 -35.61 30.16 112.92
C GLU A 304 -35.62 29.01 111.90
N GLN A 305 -36.54 28.05 112.03
CA GLN A 305 -36.72 26.98 111.04
C GLN A 305 -37.09 27.52 109.65
N THR A 306 -37.92 28.55 109.57
CA THR A 306 -38.31 29.20 108.31
C THR A 306 -37.11 29.90 107.66
N GLU A 307 -36.30 30.61 108.45
CA GLU A 307 -35.08 31.28 107.99
C GLU A 307 -34.01 30.27 107.54
N GLN A 308 -33.81 29.18 108.29
CA GLN A 308 -32.93 28.08 107.87
C GLN A 308 -33.40 27.40 106.57
N LEU A 309 -34.71 27.33 106.31
CA LEU A 309 -35.26 26.81 105.05
C LEU A 309 -35.06 27.79 103.89
N ASP A 310 -35.22 29.09 104.12
CA ASP A 310 -35.01 30.12 103.09
C ASP A 310 -33.51 30.26 102.73
N GLN A 311 -32.60 30.12 103.71
CA GLN A 311 -31.16 29.99 103.46
C GLN A 311 -30.83 28.75 102.61
N LYS A 312 -31.49 27.61 102.84
CA LYS A 312 -31.32 26.40 102.00
C LYS A 312 -31.90 26.59 100.60
N LEU A 313 -33.04 27.28 100.47
CA LEU A 313 -33.68 27.59 99.19
C LEU A 313 -32.81 28.52 98.34
N THR A 314 -32.27 29.58 98.93
CA THR A 314 -31.37 30.53 98.25
C THR A 314 -30.07 29.86 97.80
N GLN A 315 -29.44 29.03 98.66
CA GLN A 315 -28.28 28.22 98.27
C GLN A 315 -28.59 27.25 97.11
N ALA A 316 -29.76 26.59 97.13
CA ALA A 316 -30.17 25.71 96.04
C ALA A 316 -30.42 26.47 94.71
N HIS A 317 -31.01 27.66 94.77
CA HIS A 317 -31.18 28.54 93.59
C HIS A 317 -29.84 29.02 93.02
N GLU A 318 -28.87 29.36 93.87
CA GLU A 318 -27.52 29.75 93.41
C GLU A 318 -26.79 28.59 92.74
N GLN A 319 -26.84 27.39 93.34
CA GLN A 319 -26.31 26.17 92.71
C GLN A 319 -26.99 25.87 91.37
N MET A 320 -28.31 26.00 91.28
CA MET A 320 -29.06 25.81 90.03
C MET A 320 -28.62 26.79 88.93
N LYS A 321 -28.38 28.06 89.31
CA LYS A 321 -27.86 29.10 88.39
C LYS A 321 -26.45 28.77 87.88
N ASP A 322 -25.59 28.23 88.74
CA ASP A 322 -24.25 27.79 88.34
C ASP A 322 -24.25 26.53 87.49
N TYR A 323 -25.19 25.60 87.72
CA TYR A 323 -25.41 24.46 86.82
C TYR A 323 -25.97 24.91 85.45
N SER A 324 -26.84 25.93 85.39
CA SER A 324 -27.28 26.55 84.12
C SER A 324 -26.09 27.10 83.34
N ARG A 325 -25.28 27.97 83.96
CA ARG A 325 -24.06 28.55 83.35
C ARG A 325 -23.08 27.48 82.84
N LYS A 326 -22.88 26.40 83.60
CA LYS A 326 -22.04 25.27 83.19
C LYS A 326 -22.63 24.52 82.00
N THR A 327 -23.95 24.36 81.95
CA THR A 327 -24.66 23.71 80.83
C THR A 327 -24.55 24.55 79.56
N GLU A 328 -24.77 25.86 79.66
CA GLU A 328 -24.58 26.83 78.55
C GLU A 328 -23.14 26.78 78.00
N LEU A 329 -22.13 26.73 78.87
CA LEU A 329 -20.73 26.58 78.47
C LEU A 329 -20.44 25.25 77.75
N ILE A 330 -20.98 24.14 78.27
CA ILE A 330 -20.85 22.83 77.63
C ILE A 330 -21.50 22.83 76.25
N GLU A 331 -22.66 23.48 76.09
CA GLU A 331 -23.37 23.57 74.81
C GLU A 331 -22.61 24.45 73.80
N MET A 332 -22.02 25.57 74.23
CA MET A 332 -21.11 26.37 73.39
C MET A 332 -19.90 25.55 72.93
N LEU A 333 -19.22 24.85 73.84
CA LEU A 333 -18.05 24.01 73.51
C LEU A 333 -18.42 22.84 72.59
N LYS A 334 -19.60 22.24 72.76
CA LYS A 334 -20.13 21.20 71.87
C LYS A 334 -20.40 21.74 70.47
N ASN A 335 -20.97 22.94 70.36
CA ASN A 335 -21.19 23.60 69.07
C ASN A 335 -19.87 23.98 68.39
N GLU A 336 -18.86 24.44 69.15
CA GLU A 336 -17.52 24.66 68.59
C GLU A 336 -16.90 23.34 68.11
N LEU A 337 -16.96 22.26 68.88
CA LEU A 337 -16.46 20.94 68.49
C LEU A 337 -17.12 20.43 67.20
N ILE A 338 -18.45 20.58 67.07
CA ILE A 338 -19.19 20.24 65.84
C ILE A 338 -18.69 21.09 64.66
N ASN A 339 -18.49 22.39 64.85
CA ASN A 339 -17.97 23.28 63.80
C ASN A 339 -16.52 22.95 63.39
N LYS A 340 -15.66 22.51 64.32
CA LYS A 340 -14.32 22.00 63.95
C LYS A 340 -14.42 20.67 63.22
N GLN A 341 -15.34 19.78 63.62
CA GLN A 341 -15.54 18.49 62.97
C GLN A 341 -16.04 18.64 61.52
N THR A 342 -17.04 19.48 61.27
CA THR A 342 -17.51 19.77 59.90
C THR A 342 -16.44 20.44 59.05
N ALA A 343 -15.64 21.35 59.63
CA ALA A 343 -14.48 21.92 58.94
C ALA A 343 -13.45 20.85 58.57
N ILE A 344 -13.12 19.93 59.47
CA ILE A 344 -12.23 18.78 59.21
C ILE A 344 -12.79 17.91 58.08
N ASP A 345 -14.08 17.60 58.10
CA ASP A 345 -14.67 16.70 57.10
C ASP A 345 -14.76 17.35 55.71
N THR A 346 -15.04 18.66 55.61
CA THR A 346 -14.91 19.39 54.33
C THR A 346 -13.46 19.52 53.83
N LEU A 347 -12.47 19.51 54.72
CA LEU A 347 -11.05 19.48 54.34
C LEU A 347 -10.62 18.09 53.86
N LYS A 348 -11.14 17.01 54.46
CA LYS A 348 -10.95 15.64 53.95
C LYS A 348 -11.56 15.48 52.56
N GLU A 349 -12.81 15.93 52.37
CA GLU A 349 -13.48 15.85 51.07
C GLU A 349 -12.67 16.56 49.96
N LYS A 350 -12.12 17.75 50.26
CA LYS A 350 -11.23 18.47 49.33
C LYS A 350 -9.89 17.75 49.11
N PHE A 351 -9.34 17.12 50.14
CA PHE A 351 -8.11 16.32 50.02
C PHE A 351 -8.33 15.09 49.14
N ASP A 352 -9.46 14.40 49.30
CA ASP A 352 -9.84 13.25 48.48
C ASP A 352 -10.10 13.67 47.02
N GLN A 353 -10.82 14.78 46.79
CA GLN A 353 -10.99 15.38 45.45
C GLN A 353 -9.64 15.72 44.79
N ILE A 354 -8.68 16.29 45.53
CA ILE A 354 -7.33 16.58 45.02
C ILE A 354 -6.57 15.28 44.71
N ASN A 355 -6.74 14.23 45.51
CA ASN A 355 -6.10 12.93 45.26
C ASN A 355 -6.68 12.22 44.03
N ASP A 356 -7.99 12.27 43.82
CA ASP A 356 -8.62 11.74 42.60
C ASP A 356 -8.13 12.51 41.36
N ILE A 357 -8.10 13.85 41.40
CA ILE A 357 -7.53 14.68 40.31
C ILE A 357 -6.07 14.34 40.06
N ASN A 358 -5.25 14.18 41.11
CA ASN A 358 -3.85 13.79 40.96
C ASN A 358 -3.69 12.38 40.35
N ARG A 359 -4.55 11.42 40.71
CA ARG A 359 -4.56 10.08 40.12
C ARG A 359 -4.91 10.14 38.64
N ASP A 360 -5.92 10.92 38.28
CA ASP A 360 -6.36 11.05 36.89
C ASP A 360 -5.30 11.76 36.03
N LEU A 361 -4.63 12.80 36.57
CA LEU A 361 -3.47 13.44 35.92
C LEU A 361 -2.28 12.48 35.76
N LEU A 362 -2.03 11.57 36.71
CA LEU A 362 -1.00 10.53 36.57
C LEU A 362 -1.38 9.51 35.48
N ASN A 363 -2.64 9.07 35.43
CA ASN A 363 -3.14 8.19 34.38
C ASN A 363 -3.04 8.84 32.98
N ASP A 364 -3.36 10.12 32.86
CA ASP A 364 -3.20 10.89 31.62
C ASP A 364 -1.73 11.04 31.22
N ALA A 365 -0.83 11.25 32.18
CA ALA A 365 0.61 11.30 31.93
C ALA A 365 1.17 9.93 31.47
N GLU A 366 0.73 8.82 32.08
CA GLU A 366 1.08 7.47 31.63
C GLU A 366 0.52 7.16 30.24
N SER A 367 -0.73 7.55 29.96
CA SER A 367 -1.36 7.44 28.64
C SER A 367 -0.62 8.26 27.57
N SER A 368 -0.18 9.46 27.90
CA SER A 368 0.64 10.30 27.03
C SER A 368 2.00 9.66 26.74
N LYS A 369 2.68 9.12 27.77
CA LYS A 369 3.95 8.41 27.65
C LYS A 369 3.83 7.11 26.84
N HIS A 370 2.70 6.42 26.95
CA HIS A 370 2.42 5.23 26.13
C HIS A 370 2.31 5.60 24.64
N LYS A 371 1.54 6.63 24.31
CA LYS A 371 1.42 7.17 22.94
C LYS A 371 2.75 7.68 22.39
N GLU A 372 3.56 8.33 23.22
CA GLU A 372 4.93 8.73 22.87
C GLU A 372 5.79 7.50 22.49
N GLY A 373 5.67 6.41 23.26
CA GLY A 373 6.31 5.12 22.95
C GLY A 373 5.84 4.50 21.63
N GLU A 374 4.53 4.50 21.36
CA GLU A 374 3.97 4.03 20.08
C GLU A 374 4.47 4.87 18.88
N LEU A 375 4.54 6.19 19.03
CA LEU A 375 5.11 7.09 18.02
C LEU A 375 6.61 6.80 17.83
N LEU A 376 7.36 6.58 18.91
CA LEU A 376 8.78 6.23 18.85
C LEU A 376 8.98 4.92 18.07
N GLU A 377 8.23 3.86 18.41
CA GLU A 377 8.28 2.57 17.71
C GLU A 377 7.89 2.70 16.23
N TYR A 378 6.90 3.53 15.90
CA TYR A 378 6.57 3.84 14.51
C TYR A 378 7.72 4.53 13.78
N THR A 379 8.39 5.51 14.40
CA THR A 379 9.55 6.17 13.80
C THR A 379 10.76 5.25 13.67
N GLU A 380 10.99 4.35 14.62
CA GLU A 380 12.03 3.32 14.55
C GLU A 380 11.76 2.36 13.37
N ARG A 381 10.54 1.82 13.27
CA ARG A 381 10.12 0.94 12.16
C ARG A 381 10.24 1.65 10.81
N LEU A 382 9.85 2.92 10.72
CA LEU A 382 9.96 3.72 9.49
C LEU A 382 11.43 3.94 9.11
N THR A 383 12.29 4.26 10.08
CA THR A 383 13.73 4.46 9.87
C THR A 383 14.41 3.15 9.48
N ALA A 384 14.11 2.04 10.14
CA ALA A 384 14.61 0.72 9.79
C ALA A 384 14.19 0.31 8.37
N LYS A 385 12.93 0.57 7.97
CA LYS A 385 12.50 0.28 6.60
C LYS A 385 13.14 1.21 5.57
N LEU A 386 13.39 2.48 5.91
CA LEU A 386 14.11 3.41 5.05
C LEU A 386 15.58 2.99 4.85
N VAL A 387 16.27 2.55 5.90
CA VAL A 387 17.63 2.00 5.81
C VAL A 387 17.66 0.70 5.00
N SER A 388 16.70 -0.21 5.21
CA SER A 388 16.55 -1.43 4.39
C SER A 388 16.36 -1.09 2.92
N LEU A 389 15.41 -0.21 2.59
CA LEU A 389 15.15 0.22 1.21
C LEU A 389 16.35 0.95 0.58
N GLN A 390 17.09 1.75 1.35
CA GLN A 390 18.32 2.38 0.87
C GLN A 390 19.42 1.35 0.57
N SER A 391 19.56 0.31 1.40
CA SER A 391 20.51 -0.77 1.15
C SER A 391 20.11 -1.63 -0.06
N GLU A 392 18.82 -1.96 -0.19
CA GLU A 392 18.24 -2.65 -1.36
C GLU A 392 18.47 -1.82 -2.64
N HIS A 393 18.25 -0.50 -2.58
CA HIS A 393 18.49 0.43 -3.68
C HIS A 393 19.97 0.47 -4.08
N ASN A 394 20.89 0.62 -3.11
CA ASN A 394 22.33 0.63 -3.38
C ASN A 394 22.79 -0.68 -4.06
N ILE A 395 22.34 -1.84 -3.56
CA ILE A 395 22.63 -3.16 -4.15
C ILE A 395 22.08 -3.28 -5.58
N LEU A 396 20.89 -2.74 -5.84
CA LEU A 396 20.30 -2.72 -7.19
C LEU A 396 21.06 -1.77 -8.13
N CYS A 397 21.54 -0.62 -7.66
CA CYS A 397 22.37 0.29 -8.43
C CYS A 397 23.74 -0.32 -8.78
N GLU A 398 24.39 -1.02 -7.85
CA GLU A 398 25.63 -1.75 -8.11
C GLU A 398 25.42 -2.87 -9.14
N LYS A 399 24.34 -3.64 -9.02
CA LYS A 399 23.96 -4.66 -10.02
C LYS A 399 23.69 -4.06 -11.38
N LEU A 400 22.90 -2.98 -11.44
CA LEU A 400 22.60 -2.27 -12.69
C LEU A 400 23.90 -1.83 -13.37
N LYS A 401 24.78 -1.13 -12.64
CA LYS A 401 26.07 -0.68 -13.15
C LYS A 401 26.93 -1.84 -13.67
N SER A 402 27.01 -2.95 -12.93
CA SER A 402 27.75 -4.14 -13.40
C SER A 402 27.14 -4.75 -14.67
N THR A 403 25.81 -4.78 -14.80
CA THR A 403 25.16 -5.23 -16.04
C THR A 403 25.32 -4.25 -17.20
N GLU A 404 25.38 -2.94 -16.93
CA GLU A 404 25.67 -1.91 -17.94
C GLU A 404 27.11 -2.04 -18.44
N GLU A 405 28.09 -2.24 -17.56
CA GLU A 405 29.49 -2.53 -17.89
C GLU A 405 29.61 -3.81 -18.75
N GLN A 406 28.90 -4.88 -18.42
CA GLN A 406 28.85 -6.11 -19.24
C GLN A 406 28.18 -5.88 -20.60
N CYS A 407 27.09 -5.11 -20.66
CA CYS A 407 26.43 -4.75 -21.92
C CYS A 407 27.33 -3.87 -22.80
N GLN A 408 28.13 -2.98 -22.21
CA GLN A 408 29.11 -2.18 -22.93
C GLN A 408 30.23 -3.07 -23.50
N GLN A 409 30.82 -3.96 -22.70
CA GLN A 409 31.85 -4.90 -23.16
C GLN A 409 31.35 -5.78 -24.32
N LEU A 410 30.12 -6.28 -24.26
CA LEU A 410 29.52 -7.07 -25.34
C LEU A 410 29.27 -6.23 -26.60
N ARG A 411 28.90 -4.94 -26.48
CA ARG A 411 28.78 -4.02 -27.62
C ARG A 411 30.14 -3.73 -28.26
N GLU A 412 31.17 -3.50 -27.46
CA GLU A 412 32.54 -3.29 -27.94
C GLU A 412 33.05 -4.53 -28.69
N GLN A 413 32.85 -5.73 -28.14
CA GLN A 413 33.16 -7.00 -28.82
C GLN A 413 32.37 -7.16 -30.13
N TYR A 414 31.07 -6.84 -30.13
CA TYR A 414 30.24 -6.89 -31.35
C TYR A 414 30.78 -5.95 -32.44
N VAL A 415 31.17 -4.71 -32.10
CA VAL A 415 31.75 -3.76 -33.08
C VAL A 415 33.08 -4.27 -33.65
N VAL A 416 33.93 -4.91 -32.83
CA VAL A 416 35.17 -5.55 -33.30
C VAL A 416 34.88 -6.73 -34.24
N ILE A 417 33.89 -7.56 -33.91
CA ILE A 417 33.46 -8.69 -34.77
C ILE A 417 32.82 -8.19 -36.07
N ASP A 418 32.02 -7.12 -36.05
CA ASP A 418 31.37 -6.58 -37.24
C ASP A 418 32.37 -5.89 -38.18
N SER A 419 33.31 -5.10 -37.63
CA SER A 419 34.40 -4.50 -38.41
C SER A 419 35.33 -5.54 -39.04
N THR A 420 35.74 -6.57 -38.29
CA THR A 420 36.56 -7.68 -38.86
C THR A 420 35.79 -8.48 -39.91
N ASN A 421 34.49 -8.76 -39.71
CA ASN A 421 33.65 -9.36 -40.75
C ASN A 421 33.53 -8.47 -41.99
N SER A 422 33.46 -7.15 -41.83
CA SER A 422 33.45 -6.21 -42.94
C SER A 422 34.76 -6.25 -43.72
N THR A 423 35.91 -6.25 -43.03
CA THR A 423 37.24 -6.37 -43.65
C THR A 423 37.40 -7.70 -44.40
N ILE A 424 37.02 -8.83 -43.80
CA ILE A 424 37.08 -10.15 -44.45
C ILE A 424 36.16 -10.21 -45.68
N LYS A 425 34.98 -9.57 -45.65
CA LYS A 425 34.10 -9.47 -46.82
C LYS A 425 34.73 -8.64 -47.94
N THR A 426 35.37 -7.52 -47.63
CA THR A 426 36.07 -6.71 -48.65
C THR A 426 37.27 -7.48 -49.23
N GLU A 427 38.10 -8.11 -48.40
CA GLU A 427 39.23 -8.93 -48.86
C GLU A 427 38.79 -10.11 -49.74
N TYR A 428 37.66 -10.75 -49.40
CA TYR A 428 37.09 -11.84 -50.20
C TYR A 428 36.58 -11.36 -51.56
N GLU A 429 35.87 -10.23 -51.60
CA GLU A 429 35.34 -9.70 -52.87
C GLU A 429 36.47 -9.16 -53.76
N ASP A 430 37.48 -8.51 -53.19
CA ASP A 430 38.70 -8.12 -53.90
C ASP A 430 39.43 -9.34 -54.50
N TYR A 431 39.63 -10.41 -53.70
CA TYR A 431 40.23 -11.65 -54.18
C TYR A 431 39.41 -12.30 -55.30
N LYS A 432 38.07 -12.30 -55.19
CA LYS A 432 37.16 -12.80 -56.21
C LYS A 432 37.27 -11.98 -57.50
N VAL A 433 37.28 -10.66 -57.44
CA VAL A 433 37.46 -9.78 -58.62
C VAL A 433 38.83 -10.01 -59.29
N VAL A 434 39.90 -10.19 -58.50
CA VAL A 434 41.22 -10.56 -59.04
C VAL A 434 41.17 -11.91 -59.77
N LYS A 435 40.47 -12.91 -59.22
CA LYS A 435 40.33 -14.22 -59.89
C LYS A 435 39.42 -14.19 -61.11
N GLU A 436 38.34 -13.41 -61.09
CA GLU A 436 37.47 -13.21 -62.27
C GLU A 436 38.21 -12.50 -63.41
N THR A 437 39.01 -11.47 -63.10
CA THR A 437 39.83 -10.77 -64.10
C THR A 437 40.97 -11.64 -64.65
N GLU A 438 41.61 -12.47 -63.83
CA GLU A 438 42.60 -13.47 -64.29
C GLU A 438 41.96 -14.52 -65.23
N ILE A 439 40.79 -15.04 -64.87
CA ILE A 439 40.03 -15.98 -65.72
C ILE A 439 39.65 -15.31 -67.05
N GLU A 440 39.22 -14.06 -67.03
CA GLU A 440 38.82 -13.34 -68.24
C GLU A 440 40.03 -12.99 -69.13
N GLN A 441 41.19 -12.68 -68.56
CA GLN A 441 42.45 -12.57 -69.30
C GLN A 441 42.81 -13.89 -69.99
N LEU A 442 42.77 -15.01 -69.25
CA LEU A 442 43.06 -16.34 -69.81
C LEU A 442 42.06 -16.77 -70.91
N ARG A 443 40.78 -16.38 -70.79
CA ARG A 443 39.76 -16.58 -71.86
C ARG A 443 40.09 -15.77 -73.10
N ASN A 444 40.43 -14.50 -72.96
CA ASN A 444 40.80 -13.64 -74.08
C ASN A 444 42.08 -14.13 -74.76
N GLU A 445 43.08 -14.58 -74.00
CA GLU A 445 44.28 -15.23 -74.54
C GLU A 445 43.91 -16.51 -75.31
N LEU A 446 43.11 -17.41 -74.71
CA LEU A 446 42.66 -18.65 -75.35
C LEU A 446 41.91 -18.37 -76.66
N GLN A 447 40.98 -17.41 -76.67
CA GLN A 447 40.24 -16.99 -77.87
C GLN A 447 41.19 -16.43 -78.93
N SER A 448 42.18 -15.62 -78.55
CA SER A 448 43.19 -15.10 -79.49
C SER A 448 44.09 -16.20 -80.08
N LYS A 449 44.38 -17.26 -79.32
CA LYS A 449 45.08 -18.44 -79.84
C LYS A 449 44.18 -19.25 -80.76
N GLU A 450 42.89 -19.38 -80.44
CA GLU A 450 41.93 -20.10 -81.26
C GLU A 450 41.67 -19.41 -82.61
N THR A 451 41.57 -18.07 -82.66
CA THR A 451 41.49 -17.33 -83.94
C THR A 451 42.75 -17.53 -84.78
N ILE A 452 43.95 -17.41 -84.19
CA ILE A 452 45.23 -17.68 -84.89
C ILE A 452 45.29 -19.13 -85.41
N ILE A 453 44.85 -20.11 -84.61
CA ILE A 453 44.80 -21.52 -85.02
C ILE A 453 43.83 -21.70 -86.21
N ASN A 454 42.67 -21.05 -86.18
CA ASN A 454 41.69 -21.15 -87.26
C ASN A 454 42.16 -20.43 -88.54
N GLU A 455 42.83 -19.28 -88.43
CA GLU A 455 43.51 -18.65 -89.57
C GLU A 455 44.59 -19.55 -90.18
N LEU A 456 45.40 -20.22 -89.35
CA LEU A 456 46.44 -21.14 -89.81
C LEU A 456 45.83 -22.39 -90.47
N LYS A 457 44.71 -22.92 -89.96
CA LYS A 457 43.95 -24.00 -90.63
C LYS A 457 43.45 -23.55 -91.99
N CYS A 458 42.81 -22.38 -92.11
CA CYS A 458 42.36 -21.85 -93.40
C CYS A 458 43.52 -21.70 -94.40
N LYS A 459 44.68 -21.17 -93.97
CA LYS A 459 45.89 -21.07 -94.80
C LYS A 459 46.43 -22.45 -95.23
N ILE A 460 46.33 -23.47 -94.38
CA ILE A 460 46.68 -24.86 -94.73
C ILE A 460 45.69 -25.41 -95.78
N ASP A 461 44.38 -25.23 -95.59
CA ASP A 461 43.35 -25.69 -96.53
C ASP A 461 43.47 -25.00 -97.91
N GLU A 462 43.79 -23.71 -97.94
CA GLU A 462 44.11 -22.94 -99.15
C GLU A 462 45.33 -23.52 -99.87
N LEU A 463 46.45 -23.70 -99.17
CA LEU A 463 47.67 -24.29 -99.75
C LEU A 463 47.47 -25.74 -100.21
N GLU A 464 46.70 -26.54 -99.49
CA GLU A 464 46.30 -27.87 -99.93
C GLU A 464 45.48 -27.84 -101.22
N ASN A 465 44.54 -26.89 -101.33
CA ASN A 465 43.72 -26.71 -102.52
C ASN A 465 44.55 -26.23 -103.71
N ASP A 466 45.49 -25.32 -103.51
CA ASP A 466 46.47 -24.92 -104.52
C ASP A 466 47.32 -26.10 -104.97
N ILE A 467 47.83 -26.93 -104.04
CA ILE A 467 48.53 -28.18 -104.39
C ILE A 467 47.62 -29.13 -105.19
N LYS A 468 46.33 -29.26 -104.83
CA LYS A 468 45.34 -30.07 -105.57
C LYS A 468 45.06 -29.49 -106.97
N ILE A 469 45.08 -28.16 -107.14
CA ILE A 469 44.90 -27.47 -108.43
C ILE A 469 46.16 -27.60 -109.30
N VAL A 470 47.35 -27.41 -108.73
CA VAL A 470 48.65 -27.57 -109.39
C VAL A 470 48.85 -29.01 -109.84
N LYS A 471 48.54 -30.01 -108.99
CA LYS A 471 48.51 -31.43 -109.38
C LYS A 471 47.55 -31.68 -110.55
N ARG A 472 46.33 -31.12 -110.52
CA ARG A 472 45.37 -31.22 -111.64
C ARG A 472 45.90 -30.55 -112.92
N LYS A 473 46.51 -29.37 -112.84
CA LYS A 473 47.16 -28.68 -113.97
C LYS A 473 48.30 -29.49 -114.57
N HIS A 474 49.20 -30.04 -113.74
CA HIS A 474 50.28 -30.92 -114.19
C HIS A 474 49.75 -32.22 -114.84
N ILE A 475 48.71 -32.84 -114.27
CA ILE A 475 48.07 -34.02 -114.88
C ILE A 475 47.45 -33.68 -116.24
N SER A 476 46.80 -32.52 -116.39
CA SER A 476 46.25 -32.06 -117.67
C SER A 476 47.35 -31.74 -118.69
N SER A 477 48.42 -31.04 -118.28
CA SER A 477 49.58 -30.74 -119.12
C SER A 477 50.33 -32.00 -119.56
N LEU A 478 50.49 -32.99 -118.66
CA LEU A 478 51.04 -34.31 -119.01
C LEU A 478 50.13 -35.06 -120.00
N LYS A 479 48.80 -34.97 -119.85
CA LYS A 479 47.85 -35.54 -120.84
C LYS A 479 47.96 -34.85 -122.20
N GLU A 480 48.20 -33.54 -122.23
CA GLU A 480 48.37 -32.75 -123.45
C GLU A 480 49.70 -33.05 -124.14
N LEU A 481 50.82 -33.03 -123.42
CA LEU A 481 52.12 -33.45 -123.92
C LEU A 481 52.11 -34.90 -124.41
N ASN A 482 51.39 -35.80 -123.74
CA ASN A 482 51.25 -37.19 -124.18
C ASN A 482 50.37 -37.30 -125.44
N LYS A 483 49.35 -36.45 -125.63
CA LYS A 483 48.64 -36.32 -126.92
C LYS A 483 49.57 -35.81 -128.01
N GLU A 484 50.42 -34.83 -127.73
CA GLU A 484 51.39 -34.28 -128.69
C GLU A 484 52.44 -35.32 -129.08
N ILE A 485 52.98 -36.09 -128.12
CA ILE A 485 53.86 -37.24 -128.37
C ILE A 485 53.14 -38.30 -129.23
N GLN A 486 51.85 -38.59 -128.97
CA GLN A 486 51.07 -39.49 -129.84
C GLN A 486 50.83 -38.91 -131.24
N LEU A 487 50.72 -37.59 -131.38
CA LEU A 487 50.53 -36.90 -132.65
C LEU A 487 51.83 -36.89 -133.46
N LEU A 488 52.97 -36.63 -132.82
CA LEU A 488 54.31 -36.79 -133.40
C LEU A 488 54.60 -38.25 -133.78
N LYS A 489 54.17 -39.23 -132.97
CA LYS A 489 54.24 -40.66 -133.35
C LYS A 489 53.38 -40.98 -134.58
N ARG A 490 52.18 -40.41 -134.72
CA ARG A 490 51.39 -40.52 -135.97
C ARG A 490 52.10 -39.87 -137.16
N VAL A 491 52.66 -38.67 -136.98
CA VAL A 491 53.39 -37.96 -138.06
C VAL A 491 54.66 -38.71 -138.49
N GLN A 492 55.38 -39.34 -137.55
CA GLN A 492 56.52 -40.21 -137.88
C GLN A 492 56.09 -41.52 -138.55
N ALA A 493 54.96 -42.13 -138.15
CA ALA A 493 54.43 -43.33 -138.81
C ALA A 493 53.96 -43.06 -140.25
N ASN A 494 53.44 -41.87 -140.53
CA ASN A 494 52.88 -41.51 -141.84
C ASN A 494 53.90 -41.25 -142.96
N ASN A 495 55.21 -41.23 -142.67
CA ASN A 495 56.25 -40.80 -143.62
C ASN A 495 56.98 -41.94 -144.37
N VAL A 496 56.58 -43.22 -144.21
CA VAL A 496 57.32 -44.37 -144.78
C VAL A 496 56.53 -45.22 -145.79
N GLU A 497 55.19 -45.22 -145.77
CA GLU A 497 54.40 -46.08 -146.67
C GLU A 497 53.54 -45.28 -147.68
N GLN A 498 54.07 -45.14 -148.89
CA GLN A 498 53.22 -45.17 -150.08
C GLN A 498 52.71 -46.62 -150.29
N GLN A 499 51.56 -46.75 -150.94
CA GLN A 499 50.93 -48.03 -151.37
C GLN A 499 50.24 -48.84 -150.25
N THR A 500 48.93 -48.60 -150.05
CA THR A 500 47.89 -49.59 -150.42
C THR A 500 46.49 -48.95 -150.46
N GLN A 501 45.84 -49.13 -151.61
CA GLN A 501 44.41 -49.11 -151.97
C GLN A 501 43.32 -48.57 -151.01
N GLN A 502 42.45 -47.74 -151.61
CA GLN A 502 40.97 -47.84 -151.63
C GLN A 502 40.23 -48.47 -150.42
N THR A 503 39.35 -47.70 -149.76
CA THR A 503 37.86 -47.83 -149.83
C THR A 503 37.18 -46.88 -148.82
N ILE A 504 36.28 -46.00 -149.25
CA ILE A 504 34.80 -46.09 -149.23
C ILE A 504 34.16 -46.09 -147.82
N ALA A 505 33.55 -44.93 -147.50
CA ALA A 505 32.35 -44.73 -146.67
C ALA A 505 32.41 -45.18 -145.18
N LYS A 506 31.50 -44.80 -144.27
CA LYS A 506 30.11 -44.28 -144.34
C LYS A 506 29.89 -43.47 -143.03
N GLN A 507 29.12 -42.37 -142.99
CA GLN A 507 27.71 -42.35 -142.53
C GLN A 507 27.36 -43.46 -141.51
N ASN A 508 26.68 -43.21 -140.38
CA ASN A 508 25.57 -42.28 -140.19
C ASN A 508 25.35 -41.96 -138.68
N PRO A 509 24.54 -40.95 -138.32
CA PRO A 509 24.21 -40.63 -136.94
C PRO A 509 22.89 -41.29 -136.48
N GLN A 510 22.72 -41.37 -135.16
CA GLN A 510 21.46 -41.54 -134.43
C GLN A 510 21.70 -40.84 -133.05
N GLN A 511 20.99 -39.80 -132.58
CA GLN A 511 19.54 -39.52 -132.54
C GLN A 511 18.70 -40.65 -131.92
N PRO A 512 17.58 -40.34 -131.23
CA PRO A 512 17.34 -39.19 -130.36
C PRO A 512 16.46 -39.56 -129.13
N ASN A 513 15.81 -38.57 -128.51
CA ASN A 513 14.54 -38.64 -127.76
C ASN A 513 14.44 -39.55 -126.53
N THR A 514 14.17 -38.91 -125.38
CA THR A 514 12.87 -38.92 -124.67
C THR A 514 13.02 -37.91 -123.50
N GLU A 515 12.12 -36.95 -123.27
CA GLU A 515 10.77 -37.11 -122.69
C GLU A 515 10.84 -37.84 -121.33
N THR A 516 10.36 -37.32 -120.20
CA THR A 516 9.23 -36.41 -119.92
C THR A 516 9.31 -35.88 -118.47
N ASN A 517 8.58 -34.79 -118.15
CA ASN A 517 7.87 -34.48 -116.88
C ASN A 517 8.61 -34.61 -115.51
N SER A 518 8.34 -33.84 -114.44
CA SER A 518 7.26 -32.90 -114.12
C SER A 518 7.66 -31.97 -112.95
N THR A 519 7.19 -30.73 -113.00
CA THR A 519 6.44 -29.96 -111.96
C THR A 519 6.25 -30.62 -110.58
N LEU A 520 6.34 -29.98 -109.41
CA LEU A 520 5.84 -28.67 -108.90
C LEU A 520 6.83 -28.09 -107.84
N SER A 521 6.96 -26.80 -107.47
CA SER A 521 6.09 -25.61 -107.38
C SER A 521 5.38 -25.37 -106.02
N SER A 522 5.83 -24.31 -105.32
CA SER A 522 5.05 -23.30 -104.56
C SER A 522 4.68 -23.43 -103.06
N ARG A 523 4.91 -22.28 -102.35
CA ARG A 523 4.06 -21.61 -101.32
C ARG A 523 4.00 -22.21 -99.88
N THR A 524 3.90 -21.46 -98.75
CA THR A 524 3.65 -20.01 -98.42
C THR A 524 4.43 -19.50 -97.17
N SER A 525 4.34 -18.17 -96.95
CA SER A 525 4.59 -17.27 -95.79
C SER A 525 4.38 -17.81 -94.32
N SER A 526 4.74 -17.11 -93.22
CA SER A 526 4.62 -15.64 -92.96
C SER A 526 5.34 -15.08 -91.70
N PHE A 527 5.69 -13.77 -91.72
CA PHE A 527 5.86 -12.79 -90.59
C PHE A 527 7.01 -13.05 -89.55
N THR A 528 7.76 -12.11 -88.95
CA THR A 528 8.06 -10.64 -89.05
C THR A 528 9.25 -10.33 -88.08
N SER A 529 10.04 -9.24 -88.07
CA SER A 529 10.16 -8.01 -88.90
C SER A 529 11.50 -7.26 -88.65
N LEU A 530 11.77 -6.29 -89.54
CA LEU A 530 12.52 -5.01 -89.46
C LEU A 530 12.84 -4.39 -88.07
N CYS A 531 13.78 -3.44 -87.87
CA CYS A 531 14.98 -2.92 -88.56
C CYS A 531 15.43 -1.62 -87.81
N ASP A 532 16.66 -1.18 -88.09
CA ASP A 532 17.15 0.21 -88.05
C ASP A 532 17.53 0.96 -86.76
N LEU A 533 18.26 2.05 -87.03
CA LEU A 533 19.29 2.68 -86.21
C LEU A 533 18.96 4.16 -85.93
N ASN A 534 19.49 4.66 -84.81
CA ASN A 534 20.01 6.04 -84.64
C ASN A 534 19.08 7.20 -84.15
N GLN A 535 19.77 8.18 -83.55
CA GLN A 535 19.40 9.57 -83.17
C GLN A 535 18.62 9.87 -81.87
N ASN A 536 19.36 10.50 -80.94
CA ASN A 536 19.09 11.75 -80.22
C ASN A 536 17.64 12.17 -79.88
N GLY A 537 17.46 12.50 -78.59
CA GLY A 537 17.28 13.92 -78.21
C GLY A 537 15.87 14.44 -77.93
N GLU A 538 15.70 14.90 -76.68
CA GLU A 538 14.83 16.00 -76.25
C GLU A 538 13.28 15.88 -76.27
N SER A 539 12.74 15.78 -75.06
CA SER A 539 11.83 16.78 -74.44
C SER A 539 10.46 17.11 -75.06
N LYS A 540 9.41 16.94 -74.24
CA LYS A 540 8.44 18.01 -73.87
C LYS A 540 7.54 17.56 -72.69
N SER A 541 7.50 18.31 -71.57
CA SER A 541 6.56 19.42 -71.25
C SER A 541 5.25 18.90 -70.63
N GLU A 542 4.61 19.50 -69.61
CA GLU A 542 4.84 20.70 -68.76
C GLU A 542 4.24 20.37 -67.35
N TYR A 543 4.57 21.01 -66.23
CA TYR A 543 4.40 22.44 -65.92
C TYR A 543 5.46 22.98 -64.92
N ILE A 544 6.14 24.08 -65.29
CA ILE A 544 6.21 25.41 -64.59
C ILE A 544 6.21 25.37 -63.03
N ASN A 545 7.15 25.98 -62.27
CA ASN A 545 8.02 27.15 -62.53
C ASN A 545 9.37 27.14 -61.74
N ASN A 546 10.16 28.20 -61.91
CA ASN A 546 11.57 28.41 -61.54
C ASN A 546 11.87 28.85 -60.09
N ASN A 547 13.19 28.88 -59.79
CA ASN A 547 13.93 29.67 -58.78
C ASN A 547 13.27 31.03 -58.44
N ASP A 548 13.32 31.56 -57.20
CA ASP A 548 14.52 32.15 -56.58
C ASP A 548 14.36 32.48 -55.06
N ARG A 549 15.48 32.90 -54.43
CA ARG A 549 15.71 33.25 -53.00
C ARG A 549 15.36 34.75 -52.69
N PRO A 550 15.21 35.29 -51.44
CA PRO A 550 14.83 34.79 -50.08
C PRO A 550 13.75 35.61 -49.27
N SER A 551 13.12 35.01 -48.23
CA SER A 551 12.64 35.62 -46.92
C SER A 551 11.52 36.72 -46.92
N PRO A 552 10.81 37.09 -45.80
CA PRO A 552 10.66 36.55 -44.42
C PRO A 552 9.12 36.32 -44.01
N PRO A 553 8.63 36.35 -42.72
CA PRO A 553 7.37 35.69 -42.22
C PRO A 553 6.11 36.62 -42.08
N PRO A 554 4.83 36.17 -41.76
CA PRO A 554 4.29 35.81 -40.39
C PRO A 554 3.03 34.85 -40.44
N PRO A 555 1.91 34.91 -39.63
CA PRO A 555 1.61 35.05 -38.17
C PRO A 555 0.76 33.85 -37.54
N PRO A 556 0.38 33.85 -36.22
CA PRO A 556 -0.29 32.73 -35.48
C PRO A 556 -1.80 32.93 -35.16
N PRO A 557 -2.57 31.92 -34.66
CA PRO A 557 -2.96 31.79 -33.22
C PRO A 557 -3.30 30.31 -32.79
N PRO A 558 -3.94 29.98 -31.61
CA PRO A 558 -4.30 30.76 -30.42
C PRO A 558 -3.74 30.22 -29.07
N GLN A 559 -3.97 30.98 -27.99
CA GLN A 559 -3.49 30.73 -26.63
C GLN A 559 -4.41 29.80 -25.81
N ILE A 560 -3.83 28.99 -24.91
CA ILE A 560 -4.53 28.37 -23.77
C ILE A 560 -3.90 28.88 -22.47
N SER A 561 -4.77 29.20 -21.51
CA SER A 561 -4.46 29.95 -20.30
C SER A 561 -3.57 29.19 -19.31
N GLN A 562 -2.39 29.73 -19.00
CA GLN A 562 -1.65 29.35 -17.79
C GLN A 562 -2.24 30.11 -16.59
N ILE A 563 -2.62 29.37 -15.54
CA ILE A 563 -3.09 29.95 -14.27
C ILE A 563 -1.87 30.21 -13.39
N ASN A 564 -1.38 31.46 -13.39
CA ASN A 564 -0.37 31.90 -12.44
C ASN A 564 -1.01 32.23 -11.09
N ASN A 565 -0.83 31.35 -10.11
CA ASN A 565 -1.05 31.66 -8.69
C ASN A 565 0.17 32.38 -8.11
N SER A 566 0.35 33.66 -8.46
CA SER A 566 1.30 34.54 -7.77
C SER A 566 0.64 35.10 -6.51
N SER A 567 0.91 34.48 -5.37
CA SER A 567 0.59 35.05 -4.05
C SER A 567 1.88 35.47 -3.35
N GLU A 568 2.41 36.62 -3.75
CA GLU A 568 3.50 37.28 -3.04
C GLU A 568 3.01 38.45 -2.20
N SER A 569 3.59 38.53 -1.02
CA SER A 569 3.24 39.42 0.08
C SER A 569 4.07 40.71 0.04
N SER A 570 3.41 41.86 -0.02
CA SER A 570 3.93 43.10 0.59
C SER A 570 2.88 44.22 0.59
N ASN A 571 2.35 44.56 1.77
CA ASN A 571 2.43 45.92 2.32
C ASN A 571 1.74 46.03 3.68
N SER A 572 2.55 46.07 4.72
CA SER A 572 2.17 46.53 6.06
C SER A 572 2.09 48.06 6.07
N SER A 573 0.90 48.66 6.21
CA SER A 573 0.65 50.05 6.71
C SER A 573 -0.85 50.41 6.74
N SER A 574 -1.70 49.69 7.47
CA SER A 574 -3.16 49.99 7.49
C SER A 574 -3.88 49.64 8.81
N THR A 575 -3.17 49.57 9.94
CA THR A 575 -3.76 49.19 11.24
C THR A 575 -4.31 50.37 12.06
N SER A 576 -4.04 51.63 11.65
CA SER A 576 -4.42 52.81 12.46
C SER A 576 -5.74 53.47 12.06
N GLU A 577 -6.31 53.18 10.89
CA GLU A 577 -7.56 53.83 10.42
C GLU A 577 -8.83 53.00 10.73
N LEU A 578 -8.70 51.70 10.99
CA LEU A 578 -9.84 50.81 11.28
C LEU A 578 -10.39 50.91 12.71
N ILE A 579 -9.70 51.58 13.62
CA ILE A 579 -10.13 51.69 15.02
C ILE A 579 -11.20 52.78 15.20
N THR A 580 -11.25 53.78 14.31
CA THR A 580 -12.18 54.91 14.38
C THR A 580 -13.57 54.61 13.81
N SER A 581 -13.74 53.53 13.04
CA SER A 581 -15.01 53.19 12.36
C SER A 581 -15.92 52.22 13.13
N LEU A 582 -15.58 51.88 14.38
CA LEU A 582 -16.35 50.90 15.17
C LEU A 582 -17.62 51.48 15.83
N ASN A 583 -17.72 52.81 15.94
CA ASN A 583 -18.87 53.48 16.59
C ASN A 583 -20.08 53.70 15.67
N ASP A 584 -19.91 53.61 14.34
CA ASP A 584 -20.95 53.88 13.33
C ASP A 584 -21.44 52.63 12.59
N ILE A 585 -21.30 51.44 13.20
CA ILE A 585 -21.93 50.22 12.66
C ILE A 585 -23.42 50.22 13.01
N ASP A 586 -24.25 50.55 12.02
CA ASP A 586 -25.71 50.61 12.16
C ASP A 586 -26.26 49.29 12.75
N LYS A 587 -26.91 49.38 13.91
CA LYS A 587 -27.42 48.25 14.68
C LYS A 587 -28.38 47.39 13.85
N ASN A 588 -29.10 48.00 12.91
CA ASN A 588 -30.02 47.29 12.02
C ASN A 588 -29.27 46.39 11.03
N MET A 589 -28.13 46.83 10.48
CA MET A 589 -27.30 45.98 9.61
C MET A 589 -26.70 44.80 10.38
N LEU A 590 -26.31 45.00 11.64
CA LEU A 590 -25.80 43.91 12.48
C LEU A 590 -26.91 42.88 12.79
N ILE A 591 -28.12 43.33 13.11
CA ILE A 591 -29.29 42.45 13.31
C ILE A 591 -29.63 41.70 12.02
N GLU A 592 -29.64 42.37 10.85
CA GLU A 592 -29.89 41.69 9.57
C GLU A 592 -28.81 40.65 9.24
N ARG A 593 -27.53 40.96 9.53
CA ARG A 593 -26.40 40.04 9.40
C ARG A 593 -26.58 38.81 10.30
N ILE A 594 -26.98 39.00 11.56
CA ILE A 594 -27.28 37.91 12.51
C ILE A 594 -28.43 37.05 11.99
N LEU A 595 -29.54 37.65 11.56
CA LEU A 595 -30.69 36.92 11.00
C LEU A 595 -30.32 36.14 9.71
N ARG A 596 -29.47 36.69 8.85
CA ARG A 596 -28.91 35.97 7.69
C ARG A 596 -28.05 34.78 8.11
N LEU A 597 -27.20 34.95 9.12
CA LEU A 597 -26.37 33.87 9.66
C LEU A 597 -27.23 32.78 10.31
N GLN A 598 -28.23 33.14 11.11
CA GLN A 598 -29.19 32.20 11.71
C GLN A 598 -29.95 31.40 10.65
N ARG A 599 -30.49 32.05 9.60
CA ARG A 599 -31.13 31.33 8.47
C ARG A 599 -30.16 30.39 7.74
N ASN A 600 -28.89 30.78 7.59
CA ASN A 600 -27.87 29.93 6.97
C ASN A 600 -27.44 28.78 7.89
N LEU A 601 -27.47 28.95 9.22
CA LEU A 601 -27.25 27.89 10.20
C LEU A 601 -28.41 26.89 10.18
N ILE A 602 -29.67 27.35 10.19
CA ILE A 602 -30.85 26.48 10.07
C ILE A 602 -30.78 25.62 8.80
N LYS A 603 -30.53 26.24 7.63
CA LYS A 603 -30.36 25.50 6.36
C LYS A 603 -29.18 24.53 6.34
N ARG A 604 -28.14 24.79 7.12
CA ARG A 604 -27.01 23.86 7.29
C ARG A 604 -27.39 22.71 8.23
N ASN A 605 -28.16 22.98 9.29
CA ASN A 605 -28.69 21.96 10.18
C ASN A 605 -29.63 21.02 9.43
N GLU A 606 -30.66 21.55 8.74
CA GLU A 606 -31.57 20.78 7.89
C GLU A 606 -30.81 19.89 6.87
N LYS A 607 -29.65 20.35 6.39
CA LYS A 607 -28.81 19.57 5.48
C LYS A 607 -27.94 18.52 6.19
N ILE A 608 -27.54 18.76 7.44
CA ILE A 608 -26.89 17.77 8.30
C ILE A 608 -27.90 16.69 8.66
N ASP A 609 -29.08 17.07 9.19
CA ASP A 609 -30.18 16.18 9.57
C ASP A 609 -30.55 15.23 8.40
N PHE A 610 -30.71 15.77 7.18
CA PHE A 610 -30.95 14.98 5.97
C PHE A 610 -29.81 14.00 5.63
N LEU A 611 -28.55 14.40 5.84
CA LEU A 611 -27.39 13.54 5.57
C LEU A 611 -27.21 12.47 6.63
N GLU A 612 -27.58 12.75 7.89
CA GLU A 612 -27.61 11.78 8.99
C GLU A 612 -28.69 10.72 8.74
N GLU A 613 -29.93 11.12 8.39
CA GLU A 613 -30.99 10.18 8.01
C GLU A 613 -30.59 9.29 6.82
N HIS A 614 -30.00 9.87 5.77
CA HIS A 614 -29.54 9.12 4.61
C HIS A 614 -28.37 8.16 4.94
N ASN A 615 -27.46 8.55 5.83
CA ASN A 615 -26.38 7.68 6.32
C ASN A 615 -26.93 6.55 7.20
N GLU A 616 -27.95 6.81 8.01
CA GLU A 616 -28.63 5.79 8.80
C GLU A 616 -29.31 4.75 7.88
N GLN A 617 -30.10 5.20 6.91
CA GLN A 617 -30.73 4.33 5.89
C GLN A 617 -29.70 3.48 5.12
N LEU A 618 -28.57 4.07 4.69
CA LEU A 618 -27.46 3.34 4.07
C LEU A 618 -26.87 2.29 5.01
N THR A 619 -26.70 2.64 6.28
CA THR A 619 -26.14 1.73 7.30
C THR A 619 -27.08 0.57 7.60
N GLU A 620 -28.40 0.81 7.63
CA GLU A 620 -29.42 -0.24 7.75
C GLU A 620 -29.42 -1.18 6.54
N GLU A 621 -29.37 -0.65 5.31
CA GLU A 621 -29.30 -1.46 4.10
C GLU A 621 -28.00 -2.28 4.01
N VAL A 622 -26.86 -1.74 4.47
CA VAL A 622 -25.60 -2.50 4.60
C VAL A 622 -25.71 -3.59 5.66
N LYS A 623 -26.30 -3.31 6.84
CA LYS A 623 -26.55 -4.33 7.88
C LYS A 623 -27.48 -5.43 7.38
N LYS A 624 -28.56 -5.07 6.67
CA LYS A 624 -29.54 -6.00 6.09
C LYS A 624 -28.92 -6.87 5.00
N LYS A 625 -28.12 -6.30 4.09
CA LYS A 625 -27.36 -7.05 3.07
C LYS A 625 -26.30 -7.95 3.70
N SER A 626 -25.63 -7.51 4.77
CA SER A 626 -24.68 -8.34 5.51
C SER A 626 -25.35 -9.52 6.20
N ARG A 627 -26.50 -9.33 6.85
CA ARG A 627 -27.31 -10.43 7.42
C ARG A 627 -27.80 -11.40 6.34
N LEU A 628 -28.23 -10.89 5.19
CA LEU A 628 -28.67 -11.71 4.07
C LEU A 628 -27.51 -12.54 3.49
N LEU A 629 -26.34 -11.91 3.29
CA LEU A 629 -25.12 -12.59 2.86
C LEU A 629 -24.67 -13.64 3.88
N GLN A 630 -24.69 -13.33 5.17
CA GLN A 630 -24.39 -14.29 6.24
C GLN A 630 -25.39 -15.47 6.25
N TYR A 631 -26.68 -15.21 6.03
CA TYR A 631 -27.69 -16.25 5.90
C TYR A 631 -27.46 -17.16 4.68
N TYR A 632 -27.07 -16.61 3.53
CA TYR A 632 -26.69 -17.41 2.36
C TYR A 632 -25.40 -18.22 2.63
N ILE A 633 -24.35 -17.61 3.19
CA ILE A 633 -23.08 -18.29 3.53
C ILE A 633 -23.29 -19.45 4.52
N LEU A 634 -24.20 -19.33 5.49
CA LEU A 634 -24.51 -20.43 6.42
C LEU A 634 -25.47 -21.49 5.85
N LYS A 635 -26.14 -21.23 4.72
CA LYS A 635 -27.14 -22.12 4.12
C LYS A 635 -26.62 -22.86 2.88
N GLU A 636 -25.67 -22.28 2.16
CA GLU A 636 -25.08 -22.89 0.97
C GLU A 636 -23.87 -23.75 1.33
N ASP A 637 -23.85 -24.98 0.82
CA ASP A 637 -22.71 -25.88 0.95
C ASP A 637 -21.45 -25.28 0.32
N SER A 638 -20.29 -25.65 0.87
CA SER A 638 -18.96 -25.14 0.51
C SER A 638 -18.56 -25.47 -0.93
N GLY A 639 -19.12 -24.72 -1.89
CA GLY A 639 -18.97 -24.93 -3.33
C GLY A 639 -20.07 -24.30 -4.17
N ALA A 640 -21.27 -24.01 -3.63
CA ALA A 640 -22.39 -23.48 -4.43
C ALA A 640 -22.13 -22.08 -5.02
N LEU A 641 -21.32 -21.27 -4.35
CA LEU A 641 -20.85 -19.95 -4.82
C LEU A 641 -19.58 -20.02 -5.68
N ALA A 642 -19.14 -21.20 -6.11
CA ALA A 642 -18.06 -21.32 -7.06
C ALA A 642 -18.50 -20.71 -8.40
N THR A 643 -17.79 -19.68 -8.86
CA THR A 643 -18.04 -19.12 -10.19
C THR A 643 -17.68 -20.14 -11.25
N GLU A 644 -18.41 -20.14 -12.37
CA GLU A 644 -18.18 -21.08 -13.48
C GLU A 644 -16.73 -21.03 -14.01
N SER A 645 -16.05 -19.88 -13.89
CA SER A 645 -14.62 -19.76 -14.20
C SER A 645 -13.72 -20.47 -13.19
N MET A 646 -14.08 -20.47 -11.89
CA MET A 646 -13.35 -21.15 -10.83
C MET A 646 -13.52 -22.67 -10.92
N ASP A 647 -14.71 -23.16 -11.25
CA ASP A 647 -14.94 -24.59 -11.53
C ASP A 647 -14.25 -25.05 -12.81
N LYS A 648 -14.28 -24.25 -13.89
CA LYS A 648 -13.48 -24.51 -15.09
C LYS A 648 -11.98 -24.54 -14.76
N ASN A 649 -11.49 -23.66 -13.90
CA ASN A 649 -10.08 -23.63 -13.51
C ASN A 649 -9.71 -24.82 -12.60
N LYS A 650 -10.60 -25.23 -11.69
CA LYS A 650 -10.45 -26.44 -10.85
C LYS A 650 -10.47 -27.72 -11.69
N ALA A 651 -11.36 -27.80 -12.68
CA ALA A 651 -11.41 -28.88 -13.66
C ALA A 651 -10.16 -28.89 -14.55
N TYR A 652 -9.64 -27.73 -14.95
CA TYR A 652 -8.39 -27.60 -15.71
C TYR A 652 -7.17 -28.03 -14.89
N LEU A 653 -7.07 -27.60 -13.63
CA LEU A 653 -6.06 -28.05 -12.66
C LEU A 653 -6.13 -29.56 -12.40
N SER A 654 -7.34 -30.14 -12.35
CA SER A 654 -7.51 -31.59 -12.19
C SER A 654 -7.14 -32.37 -13.45
N ARG A 655 -7.44 -31.84 -14.66
CA ARG A 655 -7.13 -32.48 -15.95
C ARG A 655 -5.66 -32.37 -16.36
N ARG A 656 -4.90 -31.40 -15.84
CA ARG A 656 -3.49 -31.16 -16.20
C ARG A 656 -2.49 -31.77 -15.20
N GLY A 657 -2.94 -32.67 -14.33
CA GLY A 657 -2.18 -33.17 -13.19
C GLY A 657 -2.33 -32.23 -12.00
N GLY A 658 -2.96 -32.73 -10.93
CA GLY A 658 -3.16 -31.97 -9.70
C GLY A 658 -1.81 -31.51 -9.11
N GLY A 659 -1.81 -30.32 -8.49
CA GLY A 659 -0.59 -29.72 -7.94
C GLY A 659 0.14 -30.63 -6.94
N ILE A 660 1.45 -30.41 -6.78
CA ILE A 660 2.49 -31.21 -6.08
C ILE A 660 2.01 -32.29 -5.09
N MET A 661 1.13 -31.98 -4.12
CA MET A 661 0.59 -32.98 -3.19
C MET A 661 -0.21 -34.12 -3.87
N SER A 662 -0.95 -33.83 -4.95
CA SER A 662 -1.67 -34.85 -5.71
C SER A 662 -0.73 -35.88 -6.31
N SER A 663 0.38 -35.46 -6.92
CA SER A 663 1.37 -36.36 -7.54
C SER A 663 2.23 -37.08 -6.47
N LEU A 664 2.42 -36.48 -5.28
CA LEU A 664 3.03 -37.17 -4.12
C LEU A 664 2.17 -38.31 -3.55
N TYR A 665 0.84 -38.15 -3.49
CA TYR A 665 -0.06 -39.15 -2.89
C TYR A 665 -0.74 -40.08 -3.90
N SER A 666 -0.78 -39.74 -5.19
CA SER A 666 -1.20 -40.64 -6.26
C SER A 666 0.02 -41.27 -6.95
N SER A 667 0.36 -42.48 -6.53
CA SER A 667 1.52 -43.24 -7.02
C SER A 667 1.30 -43.80 -8.44
N SER A 668 1.08 -42.93 -9.42
CA SER A 668 1.03 -43.29 -10.84
C SER A 668 2.45 -43.33 -11.41
N SER A 669 2.90 -44.49 -11.87
CA SER A 669 4.29 -44.73 -12.33
C SER A 669 4.60 -44.17 -13.73
N THR A 670 3.85 -43.17 -14.20
CA THR A 670 3.97 -42.58 -15.55
C THR A 670 4.07 -41.05 -15.53
N ASP A 671 4.27 -40.44 -14.36
CA ASP A 671 4.28 -38.98 -14.22
C ASP A 671 5.70 -38.41 -14.35
N GLU A 672 6.02 -37.90 -15.55
CA GLU A 672 7.29 -37.23 -15.90
C GLU A 672 7.53 -35.94 -15.07
N SER A 673 6.56 -35.52 -14.25
CA SER A 673 6.64 -34.34 -13.39
C SER A 673 7.24 -34.57 -11.99
N MET A 674 7.49 -35.82 -11.58
CA MET A 674 8.14 -36.16 -10.29
C MET A 674 9.62 -36.55 -10.47
N THR A 675 10.45 -35.55 -10.76
CA THR A 675 11.91 -35.71 -10.84
C THR A 675 12.54 -35.85 -9.43
N LEU A 676 13.68 -36.54 -9.35
CA LEU A 676 14.43 -36.74 -8.10
C LEU A 676 14.77 -35.39 -7.43
N GLU A 677 15.19 -34.41 -8.21
CA GLU A 677 15.47 -33.03 -7.76
C GLU A 677 14.26 -32.40 -7.05
N ARG A 678 13.05 -32.54 -7.62
CA ARG A 678 11.81 -32.03 -7.02
C ARG A 678 11.46 -32.74 -5.72
N SER A 679 11.71 -34.05 -5.63
CA SER A 679 11.51 -34.82 -4.39
C SER A 679 12.47 -34.40 -3.27
N LEU A 680 13.71 -34.05 -3.61
CA LEU A 680 14.70 -33.50 -2.67
C LEU A 680 14.33 -32.08 -2.23
N GLU A 681 13.84 -31.23 -3.14
CA GLU A 681 13.35 -29.88 -2.83
C GLU A 681 12.15 -29.92 -1.86
N ILE A 682 11.19 -30.83 -2.11
CA ILE A 682 10.03 -31.07 -1.22
C ILE A 682 10.51 -31.55 0.15
N SER A 683 11.45 -32.48 0.20
CA SER A 683 12.02 -33.01 1.45
C SER A 683 12.74 -31.93 2.25
N GLY A 684 13.53 -31.07 1.58
CA GLY A 684 14.20 -29.92 2.20
C GLY A 684 13.21 -28.90 2.76
N LYS A 685 12.12 -28.60 2.05
CA LYS A 685 11.05 -27.71 2.53
C LYS A 685 10.31 -28.29 3.73
N LEU A 686 10.01 -29.59 3.73
CA LEU A 686 9.44 -30.29 4.88
C LEU A 686 10.38 -30.27 6.09
N HIS A 687 11.69 -30.44 5.88
CA HIS A 687 12.69 -30.37 6.93
C HIS A 687 12.76 -28.96 7.54
N ALA A 688 12.78 -27.90 6.72
CA ALA A 688 12.77 -26.52 7.17
C ALA A 688 11.49 -26.16 7.97
N VAL A 689 10.33 -26.67 7.57
CA VAL A 689 9.07 -26.49 8.33
C VAL A 689 9.12 -27.24 9.67
N LEU A 690 9.71 -28.43 9.72
CA LEU A 690 9.95 -29.16 10.97
C LEU A 690 10.92 -28.43 11.90
N GLU A 691 11.99 -27.86 11.36
CA GLU A 691 12.99 -27.08 12.09
C GLU A 691 12.40 -25.79 12.69
N ASP A 692 11.66 -25.00 11.89
CA ASP A 692 10.92 -23.82 12.37
C ASP A 692 9.86 -24.18 13.42
N THR A 693 9.16 -25.31 13.25
CA THR A 693 8.19 -25.81 14.23
C THR A 693 8.86 -26.25 15.54
N LEU A 694 10.02 -26.90 15.47
CA LEU A 694 10.81 -27.27 16.64
C LEU A 694 11.35 -26.03 17.37
N LEU A 695 11.86 -25.04 16.62
CA LEU A 695 12.35 -23.77 17.18
C LEU A 695 11.24 -23.04 17.91
N LYS A 696 10.05 -22.88 17.29
CA LYS A 696 8.87 -22.27 17.92
C LYS A 696 8.44 -23.01 19.19
N ASN A 697 8.44 -24.35 19.19
CA ASN A 697 8.13 -25.13 20.38
C ASN A 697 9.17 -24.94 21.50
N MET A 698 10.46 -24.80 21.15
CA MET A 698 11.51 -24.50 22.13
C MET A 698 11.32 -23.11 22.76
N THR A 699 11.06 -22.08 21.96
CA THR A 699 10.77 -20.72 22.44
C THR A 699 9.50 -20.65 23.28
N LEU A 700 8.42 -21.34 22.87
CA LEU A 700 7.19 -21.44 23.68
C LEU A 700 7.44 -22.10 25.04
N LYS A 701 8.30 -23.12 25.10
CA LYS A 701 8.69 -23.78 26.34
C LYS A 701 9.54 -22.88 27.24
N GLU A 702 10.44 -22.09 26.67
CA GLU A 702 11.25 -21.10 27.41
C GLU A 702 10.38 -19.95 27.96
N ASN A 703 9.44 -19.44 27.18
CA ASN A 703 8.44 -18.47 27.62
C ASN A 703 7.56 -19.03 28.76
N LEU A 704 7.14 -20.30 28.67
CA LEU A 704 6.35 -20.96 29.71
C LEU A 704 7.16 -21.16 31.00
N ASN A 705 8.44 -21.54 30.91
CA ASN A 705 9.34 -21.60 32.06
C ASN A 705 9.55 -20.22 32.71
N THR A 706 9.66 -19.16 31.90
CA THR A 706 9.80 -17.78 32.38
C THR A 706 8.54 -17.30 33.09
N LEU A 707 7.37 -17.60 32.53
CA LEU A 707 6.08 -17.32 33.16
C LEU A 707 5.92 -18.11 34.47
N ALA A 708 6.33 -19.38 34.51
CA ALA A 708 6.31 -20.18 35.73
C ALA A 708 7.22 -19.59 36.82
N ALA A 709 8.44 -19.14 36.47
CA ALA A 709 9.35 -18.48 37.40
C ALA A 709 8.78 -17.16 37.95
N GLU A 710 8.09 -16.37 37.12
CA GLU A 710 7.43 -15.14 37.55
C GLU A 710 6.19 -15.41 38.40
N VAL A 711 5.40 -16.45 38.10
CA VAL A 711 4.30 -16.92 38.97
C VAL A 711 4.85 -17.39 40.33
N ASP A 712 5.96 -18.12 40.34
CA ASP A 712 6.65 -18.51 41.57
C ASP A 712 7.12 -17.28 42.37
N ARG A 713 7.70 -16.27 41.70
CA ARG A 713 8.10 -15.00 42.32
C ARG A 713 6.91 -14.27 42.93
N LEU A 714 5.83 -14.10 42.18
CA LEU A 714 4.60 -13.45 42.65
C LEU A 714 3.92 -14.23 43.79
N SER A 715 3.98 -15.57 43.77
CA SER A 715 3.45 -16.41 44.86
C SER A 715 4.25 -16.26 46.16
N LYS A 716 5.58 -16.05 46.07
CA LYS A 716 6.46 -15.79 47.21
C LYS A 716 6.32 -14.38 47.76
N VAL A 717 5.95 -13.39 46.94
CA VAL A 717 5.64 -12.02 47.39
C VAL A 717 4.24 -11.91 48.04
N LYS A 718 3.36 -12.90 47.81
CA LYS A 718 2.01 -12.98 48.41
C LYS A 718 1.94 -13.74 49.75
N LYS A 719 3.08 -14.18 50.28
CA LYS A 719 3.22 -14.81 51.61
C LYS A 719 4.08 -13.93 52.52
#